data_AF-A0A3E4WG75-F1
#
_entry.id   AF-A0A3E4WG75-F1
#
_cell.length_a   1.000
_cell.length_b   1.000
_cell.length_c   1.000
_cell.angle_alpha   90.00
_cell.angle_beta   90.00
_cell.angle_gamma   90.00
#
_symmetry.space_group_name_H-M   'P 1'
#
loop_
_entity.id
_entity.type
_entity.pdbx_description
1 polymer ?
#
loop_
_entity_poly.entity_id
_entity_poly.type
_entity_poly.pdbx_seq_one_letter_code
_entity_poly.pdbx_strand_id
1 'polypeptide(L)'
;MNKKLLFSLLLAGTAFTGHADEARLLRFPATNGSDIVFSYAGDLYKAPLNGGEAQKLTSHIGYEMFARFSPDGKSIAFTGQYDGNTEVYLIPTDGGEPQRLTYTATNNRDDLGDRMGPNNIVMTWTPDGKNIVYRNRISDGFDGKLWSISKNGGMPEVIPLPEGGFCSYSPDGKKLAYNRVMREFRNWKYYRGGMADDIWIYDPAAKKVENITNNIAQDIIPMWIGEEIYFISDRDRTMNIFVYNIRTKQTEKVTNYTDYDVKFPSSNGQIIVYEHGGYLYKLDPKTRKSEKISITLTSDNIYARKEMKRVADNLTAASLSPDGHRLVVTARGEVFDIPAEKGVTRDITRTPGANEREGEWSPNGKQIAYISDRTGETEIWLQSVEGGDPIQLTQNNDTYIRQLMWSPDSKKILYTDRKNRIVEVDIASKAKRTVMQNPEGEFYEVNYSPDSQWITYTKSGANNMSVIYVYHLTSGKEYPVTEKWYSSSSPVFSTDGKYLIFSSERDFNPIYSQTEWNHAYNRMGGVYMAMLANDTPSPLLPSDEMVSIEQQTTDAANKKPEATNNTVKIDPEGLPGRLIKLPLQAGNYDNFYSDGKKVWYANGRSTKVYDLAKQKEEIVAEGAYMDVAANHRKALFFKGNNLYICDFPCTKASLEENINLSDMVAPIDYSQEWAQIFDETWRAFRDGFYLENMHGADWNAIKEKYAVLVPHAKTRLDLNYIIGEMIAELACGHAYVNPGEIKGPERIPMGLLGAELSRDKSGFYRIDKILPGAIYSQKLRSPLTEPGIGVKEGDYITAIDGISTATVDNIYSLLAGKANVLTELSINRTASSKGVRKVVIKPLDNEYPLYHYNWVQNNIKKVEEATNGRVGYVYIPDMGPDGLNEFARYFYPQLDKEALIIDDRANGGGNVSPMIIERLLREPYRLTMRRGSTKIGTIPDATLVGPKVLLINKYSASDGDLFPWSFKANKIGKVIGTRTWGGIIGISGPLPYMDGTDVRVPFFTNYDAKTGQWIVENHGVDPDILIDNDPVKEQSGEDQQLNKAIEVILQELKDRKPLPSVPAPRTYKDLGVE
;
A
#
# COMPACT_ATOMS: atom_id res chain seq x y z
N MET A 1 16.44 87.32 16.14
CA MET A 1 15.18 88.10 16.18
C MET A 1 14.33 87.73 14.98
N ASN A 2 13.03 87.44 15.22
CA ASN A 2 11.90 87.51 14.27
C ASN A 2 11.85 86.46 13.14
N LYS A 3 10.76 85.73 12.87
CA LYS A 3 9.32 85.96 13.07
C LYS A 3 8.57 84.61 13.12
N LYS A 4 7.47 84.56 13.89
CA LYS A 4 6.50 83.45 13.98
C LYS A 4 5.75 83.26 12.66
N LEU A 5 5.48 82.03 12.26
CA LEU A 5 4.42 81.65 11.31
C LEU A 5 3.70 80.38 11.83
N LEU A 6 2.37 80.44 11.89
CA LEU A 6 1.47 79.28 12.01
C LEU A 6 1.55 78.45 10.73
N PHE A 7 1.50 77.12 10.82
CA PHE A 7 0.83 76.29 9.81
C PHE A 7 0.29 74.99 10.41
N SER A 8 -0.94 74.66 10.00
CA SER A 8 -1.87 73.67 10.53
C SER A 8 -1.47 72.22 10.24
N LEU A 9 -1.87 71.31 11.15
CA LEU A 9 -1.81 69.86 10.99
C LEU A 9 -2.66 69.38 9.78
N LEU A 10 -2.07 68.53 8.93
CA LEU A 10 -2.80 67.53 8.15
C LEU A 10 -2.25 66.14 8.54
N LEU A 11 -3.08 65.35 9.23
CA LEU A 11 -2.90 63.91 9.35
C LEU A 11 -3.32 63.28 8.00
N ALA A 12 -2.37 62.68 7.28
CA ALA A 12 -2.68 61.73 6.22
C ALA A 12 -2.50 60.32 6.81
N GLY A 13 -3.60 59.66 7.13
CA GLY A 13 -3.61 58.25 7.44
C GLY A 13 -3.36 57.45 6.16
N THR A 14 -2.22 56.78 6.08
CA THR A 14 -1.99 55.71 5.10
C THR A 14 -2.77 54.49 5.55
N ALA A 15 -3.95 54.27 4.97
CA ALA A 15 -4.65 53.01 5.07
C ALA A 15 -3.82 51.94 4.35
N PHE A 16 -3.31 50.96 5.10
CA PHE A 16 -2.86 49.70 4.51
C PHE A 16 -4.09 48.98 3.98
N THR A 17 -4.37 49.11 2.67
CA THR A 17 -5.27 48.18 1.99
C THR A 17 -4.51 46.90 1.75
N GLY A 18 -4.58 45.95 2.68
CA GLY A 18 -4.18 44.57 2.41
C GLY A 18 -5.13 44.03 1.35
N HIS A 19 -4.65 43.88 0.10
CA HIS A 19 -5.37 43.08 -0.88
C HIS A 19 -5.24 41.62 -0.45
N ALA A 20 -6.38 40.94 -0.24
CA ALA A 20 -6.39 39.51 -0.02
C ALA A 20 -5.84 38.82 -1.28
N ASP A 21 -4.86 37.94 -1.11
CA ASP A 21 -4.28 37.16 -2.22
C ASP A 21 -5.34 36.26 -2.87
N GLU A 22 -5.24 36.06 -4.18
CA GLU A 22 -6.13 35.16 -4.92
C GLU A 22 -5.93 33.72 -4.44
N ALA A 23 -7.03 33.05 -4.11
CA ALA A 23 -7.01 31.68 -3.61
C ALA A 23 -6.69 30.67 -4.71
N ARG A 24 -6.00 29.58 -4.32
CA ARG A 24 -5.60 28.48 -5.19
C ARG A 24 -5.68 27.15 -4.44
N LEU A 25 -5.71 26.04 -5.19
CA LEU A 25 -6.11 24.70 -4.74
C LEU A 25 -7.57 24.63 -4.28
N LEU A 26 -8.44 25.25 -5.06
CA LEU A 26 -9.89 25.17 -4.89
C LEU A 26 -10.40 23.90 -5.59
N ARG A 27 -11.00 22.97 -4.86
CA ARG A 27 -11.33 21.61 -5.34
C ARG A 27 -12.84 21.36 -5.40
N PHE A 28 -13.25 20.37 -6.20
CA PHE A 28 -14.63 19.83 -6.26
C PHE A 28 -15.75 20.88 -6.44
N PRO A 29 -15.67 21.79 -7.43
CA PRO A 29 -16.63 22.88 -7.57
C PRO A 29 -18.03 22.41 -8.02
N ALA A 30 -19.07 23.14 -7.60
CA ALA A 30 -20.42 23.07 -8.14
C ALA A 30 -21.12 24.44 -8.12
N THR A 31 -22.11 24.65 -8.98
CA THR A 31 -22.82 25.93 -9.10
C THR A 31 -24.34 25.74 -9.10
N ASN A 32 -25.07 26.78 -8.67
CA ASN A 32 -26.52 26.92 -8.90
C ASN A 32 -26.82 27.92 -10.04
N GLY A 33 -25.81 28.56 -10.63
CA GLY A 33 -25.91 29.59 -11.68
C GLY A 33 -25.68 31.02 -11.21
N SER A 34 -25.75 31.29 -9.89
CA SER A 34 -25.39 32.58 -9.28
C SER A 34 -24.14 32.48 -8.41
N ASP A 35 -24.00 31.36 -7.71
CA ASP A 35 -22.95 31.07 -6.74
C ASP A 35 -22.18 29.81 -7.13
N ILE A 36 -20.98 29.68 -6.59
CA ILE A 36 -20.14 28.50 -6.67
C ILE A 36 -19.84 27.99 -5.26
N VAL A 37 -19.99 26.69 -5.04
CA VAL A 37 -19.53 25.97 -3.83
C VAL A 37 -18.32 25.12 -4.20
N PHE A 38 -17.33 25.05 -3.32
CA PHE A 38 -16.10 24.27 -3.53
C PHE A 38 -15.47 23.88 -2.19
N SER A 39 -14.57 22.91 -2.22
CA SER A 39 -13.76 22.52 -1.07
C SER A 39 -12.44 23.29 -1.04
N TYR A 40 -12.04 23.75 0.13
CA TYR A 40 -10.73 24.33 0.39
C TYR A 40 -10.28 24.00 1.82
N ALA A 41 -9.04 23.50 1.97
CA ALA A 41 -8.44 23.15 3.26
C ALA A 41 -9.26 22.20 4.14
N GLY A 42 -10.10 21.35 3.53
CA GLY A 42 -10.98 20.40 4.23
C GLY A 42 -12.43 20.85 4.36
N ASP A 43 -12.74 22.13 4.21
CA ASP A 43 -14.11 22.66 4.40
C ASP A 43 -14.78 23.11 3.10
N LEU A 44 -16.10 23.28 3.12
CA LEU A 44 -16.88 23.89 2.05
C LEU A 44 -16.91 25.42 2.16
N TYR A 45 -16.74 26.08 1.02
CA TYR A 45 -16.85 27.52 0.86
C TYR A 45 -17.82 27.85 -0.28
N LYS A 46 -18.46 29.02 -0.20
CA LYS A 46 -19.33 29.58 -1.23
C LYS A 46 -18.84 30.95 -1.66
N ALA A 47 -18.84 31.24 -2.96
CA ALA A 47 -18.53 32.56 -3.51
C ALA A 47 -19.47 32.91 -4.67
N PRO A 48 -19.60 34.20 -5.06
CA PRO A 48 -20.31 34.58 -6.28
C PRO A 48 -19.65 33.96 -7.52
N LEU A 49 -20.44 33.50 -8.49
CA LEU A 49 -19.93 32.91 -9.75
C LEU A 49 -19.13 33.90 -10.61
N ASN A 50 -19.27 35.20 -10.37
CA ASN A 50 -18.50 36.26 -11.02
C ASN A 50 -17.20 36.63 -10.27
N GLY A 51 -16.87 35.92 -9.20
CA GLY A 51 -15.70 36.18 -8.37
C GLY A 51 -16.00 37.09 -7.18
N GLY A 52 -15.06 37.14 -6.24
CA GLY A 52 -15.16 37.88 -4.99
C GLY A 52 -14.69 37.07 -3.78
N GLU A 53 -15.06 37.54 -2.59
CA GLU A 53 -14.72 36.89 -1.32
C GLU A 53 -15.56 35.64 -1.08
N ALA A 54 -14.90 34.56 -0.65
CA ALA A 54 -15.55 33.30 -0.30
C ALA A 54 -15.99 33.28 1.18
N GLN A 55 -17.21 32.81 1.41
CA GLN A 55 -17.79 32.54 2.72
C GLN A 55 -17.59 31.05 3.08
N LYS A 56 -16.99 30.78 4.23
CA LYS A 56 -16.92 29.41 4.80
C LYS A 56 -18.31 28.94 5.23
N LEU A 57 -18.73 27.75 4.79
CA LEU A 57 -20.05 27.16 5.08
C LEU A 57 -20.00 26.08 6.16
N THR A 58 -18.94 25.28 6.19
CA THR A 58 -18.74 24.17 7.14
C THR A 58 -17.49 24.38 7.96
N SER A 59 -17.39 23.72 9.11
CA SER A 59 -16.19 23.71 9.94
C SER A 59 -16.17 22.47 10.82
N HIS A 60 -15.38 21.47 10.48
CA HIS A 60 -15.23 20.26 11.29
C HIS A 60 -13.86 19.61 11.09
N ILE A 61 -13.52 18.65 11.96
CA ILE A 61 -12.34 17.81 11.72
C ILE A 61 -12.62 16.77 10.62
N GLY A 62 -11.72 16.68 9.64
CA GLY A 62 -11.90 15.81 8.47
C GLY A 62 -12.18 16.63 7.23
N TYR A 63 -12.91 16.04 6.28
CA TYR A 63 -13.14 16.65 4.97
C TYR A 63 -14.60 16.70 4.57
N GLU A 64 -15.03 17.85 4.07
CA GLU A 64 -16.24 18.05 3.30
C GLU A 64 -15.95 18.29 1.82
N MET A 65 -16.62 17.53 0.97
CA MET A 65 -16.27 17.40 -0.45
C MET A 65 -17.47 17.05 -1.32
N PHE A 66 -17.29 17.18 -2.64
CA PHE A 66 -18.29 16.79 -3.64
C PHE A 66 -19.67 17.42 -3.45
N ALA A 67 -19.70 18.70 -3.07
CA ALA A 67 -20.94 19.44 -2.88
C ALA A 67 -21.77 19.55 -4.17
N ARG A 68 -23.10 19.49 -4.03
CA ARG A 68 -24.09 19.67 -5.10
C ARG A 68 -25.28 20.47 -4.59
N PHE A 69 -25.59 21.58 -5.25
CA PHE A 69 -26.83 22.31 -4.99
C PHE A 69 -28.05 21.47 -5.38
N SER A 70 -29.11 21.55 -4.57
CA SER A 70 -30.42 21.05 -4.96
C SER A 70 -30.94 21.79 -6.20
N PRO A 71 -31.81 21.18 -7.02
CA PRO A 71 -32.35 21.85 -8.22
C PRO A 71 -33.08 23.18 -7.96
N ASP A 72 -33.60 23.38 -6.75
CA ASP A 72 -34.22 24.64 -6.31
C ASP A 72 -33.24 25.64 -5.69
N GLY A 73 -31.95 25.28 -5.57
CA GLY A 73 -30.87 26.11 -5.04
C GLY A 73 -30.88 26.34 -3.53
N LYS A 74 -31.80 25.71 -2.79
CA LYS A 74 -32.02 25.98 -1.35
C LYS A 74 -31.13 25.17 -0.41
N SER A 75 -30.61 24.05 -0.88
CA SER A 75 -29.81 23.13 -0.06
C SER A 75 -28.57 22.66 -0.81
N ILE A 76 -27.58 22.18 -0.06
CA ILE A 76 -26.35 21.59 -0.57
C ILE A 76 -26.23 20.19 0.01
N ALA A 77 -26.21 19.18 -0.85
CA ALA A 77 -25.82 17.82 -0.48
C ALA A 77 -24.33 17.65 -0.71
N PHE A 78 -23.62 16.97 0.19
CA PHE A 78 -22.19 16.80 0.10
C PHE A 78 -21.72 15.55 0.86
N THR A 79 -20.49 15.14 0.62
CA THR A 79 -19.82 14.05 1.32
C THR A 79 -19.03 14.63 2.48
N GLY A 80 -19.24 14.15 3.71
CA GLY A 80 -18.63 14.68 4.93
C GLY A 80 -18.29 13.61 5.96
N GLN A 81 -17.59 13.99 7.03
CA GLN A 81 -17.06 13.06 8.05
C GLN A 81 -17.45 13.44 9.50
N TYR A 82 -18.57 14.14 9.71
CA TYR A 82 -18.97 14.67 11.02
C TYR A 82 -19.07 13.60 12.12
N ASP A 83 -19.54 12.42 11.76
CA ASP A 83 -19.78 11.32 12.69
C ASP A 83 -18.73 10.21 12.54
N GLY A 84 -17.49 10.58 12.22
CA GLY A 84 -16.38 9.65 12.03
C GLY A 84 -16.33 9.01 10.64
N ASN A 85 -17.42 8.41 10.19
CA ASN A 85 -17.49 7.75 8.88
C ASN A 85 -17.75 8.75 7.75
N THR A 86 -17.30 8.46 6.53
CA THR A 86 -17.59 9.30 5.37
C THR A 86 -19.02 9.03 4.90
N GLU A 87 -19.90 10.02 4.92
CA GLU A 87 -21.33 9.85 4.66
C GLU A 87 -21.90 11.01 3.83
N VAL A 88 -23.14 10.85 3.35
CA VAL A 88 -23.89 11.92 2.68
C VAL A 88 -24.56 12.81 3.72
N TYR A 89 -24.34 14.12 3.61
CA TYR A 89 -24.94 15.15 4.46
C TYR A 89 -25.70 16.19 3.63
N LEU A 90 -26.61 16.90 4.29
CA LEU A 90 -27.40 17.99 3.73
C LEU A 90 -27.33 19.24 4.63
N ILE A 91 -27.14 20.42 4.04
CA ILE A 91 -27.23 21.72 4.72
C ILE A 91 -28.07 22.71 3.91
N PRO A 92 -28.62 23.78 4.53
CA PRO A 92 -29.10 24.94 3.80
C PRO A 92 -27.99 25.61 2.97
N THR A 93 -28.35 26.27 1.88
CA THR A 93 -27.40 26.91 0.94
C THR A 93 -26.50 27.99 1.57
N ASP A 94 -26.94 28.58 2.69
CA ASP A 94 -26.21 29.61 3.44
C ASP A 94 -25.44 29.04 4.64
N GLY A 95 -25.37 27.71 4.77
CA GLY A 95 -24.79 27.03 5.92
C GLY A 95 -25.83 26.66 7.00
N GLY A 96 -25.39 25.94 8.02
CA GLY A 96 -26.24 25.46 9.11
C GLY A 96 -25.77 24.11 9.66
N GLU A 97 -26.57 23.52 10.54
CA GLU A 97 -26.29 22.19 11.11
C GLU A 97 -26.39 21.10 10.02
N PRO A 98 -25.34 20.30 9.81
CA PRO A 98 -25.35 19.21 8.84
C PRO A 98 -26.29 18.08 9.26
N GLN A 99 -27.22 17.71 8.37
CA GLN A 99 -28.07 16.55 8.54
C GLN A 99 -27.45 15.31 7.86
N ARG A 100 -27.11 14.27 8.63
CA ARG A 100 -26.67 12.99 8.10
C ARG A 100 -27.81 12.24 7.41
N LEU A 101 -27.57 11.71 6.21
CA LEU A 101 -28.58 10.96 5.44
C LEU A 101 -28.27 9.46 5.30
N THR A 102 -26.99 9.06 5.35
CA THR A 102 -26.57 7.67 5.13
C THR A 102 -25.86 7.08 6.36
N TYR A 103 -25.98 5.76 6.50
CA TYR A 103 -25.34 4.94 7.54
C TYR A 103 -24.79 3.69 6.85
N THR A 104 -23.54 3.72 6.44
CA THR A 104 -22.93 2.68 5.59
C THR A 104 -21.80 1.95 6.31
N ALA A 105 -21.46 0.75 5.84
CA ALA A 105 -20.38 -0.06 6.42
C ALA A 105 -19.08 0.74 6.51
N THR A 106 -18.37 0.60 7.63
CA THR A 106 -17.05 1.23 7.82
C THR A 106 -16.05 0.56 6.89
N ASN A 107 -15.43 1.35 6.01
CA ASN A 107 -14.45 0.86 5.06
C ASN A 107 -13.05 1.37 5.46
N ASN A 108 -12.02 0.53 5.31
CA ASN A 108 -10.66 0.90 5.67
C ASN A 108 -10.05 1.84 4.63
N ARG A 109 -10.42 1.67 3.36
CA ARG A 109 -10.03 2.59 2.27
C ARG A 109 -11.15 3.61 2.04
N ASP A 110 -11.20 4.64 2.87
CA ASP A 110 -12.29 5.62 2.89
C ASP A 110 -11.84 7.09 3.00
N ASP A 111 -10.62 7.38 2.56
CA ASP A 111 -10.04 8.73 2.62
C ASP A 111 -9.80 9.31 1.22
N LEU A 112 -9.69 10.65 1.14
CA LEU A 112 -9.44 11.37 -0.12
C LEU A 112 -8.10 10.98 -0.78
N GLY A 113 -7.14 10.52 0.01
CA GLY A 113 -5.85 10.01 -0.48
C GLY A 113 -5.91 8.58 -1.03
N ASP A 114 -7.05 7.88 -0.90
CA ASP A 114 -7.21 6.56 -1.48
C ASP A 114 -7.31 6.61 -3.00
N ARG A 115 -6.70 5.62 -3.66
CA ARG A 115 -6.61 5.56 -5.13
C ARG A 115 -7.96 5.36 -5.82
N MET A 116 -8.98 4.89 -5.09
CA MET A 116 -10.36 4.76 -5.59
C MET A 116 -11.28 5.88 -5.08
N GLY A 117 -10.72 6.85 -4.36
CA GLY A 117 -11.46 7.92 -3.70
C GLY A 117 -12.19 7.49 -2.43
N PRO A 118 -12.78 8.45 -1.70
CA PRO A 118 -13.58 8.18 -0.51
C PRO A 118 -14.88 7.47 -0.89
N ASN A 119 -15.59 6.90 0.09
CA ASN A 119 -16.94 6.37 -0.11
C ASN A 119 -17.99 7.46 0.02
N ASN A 120 -19.21 7.12 -0.38
CA ASN A 120 -20.38 8.00 -0.29
C ASN A 120 -20.21 9.34 -1.03
N ILE A 121 -19.54 9.29 -2.19
CA ILE A 121 -19.31 10.46 -3.05
C ILE A 121 -20.63 10.92 -3.63
N VAL A 122 -21.06 12.13 -3.28
CA VAL A 122 -22.25 12.76 -3.85
C VAL A 122 -22.01 13.09 -5.33
N MET A 123 -22.81 12.49 -6.21
CA MET A 123 -22.64 12.61 -7.66
C MET A 123 -23.55 13.70 -8.23
N THR A 124 -24.85 13.62 -7.95
CA THR A 124 -25.87 14.51 -8.50
C THR A 124 -27.19 14.42 -7.72
N TRP A 125 -28.17 15.24 -8.10
CA TRP A 125 -29.56 15.16 -7.64
C TRP A 125 -30.45 14.55 -8.72
N THR A 126 -31.56 13.92 -8.33
CA THR A 126 -32.65 13.68 -9.27
C THR A 126 -33.22 15.03 -9.73
N PRO A 127 -33.64 15.18 -11.01
CA PRO A 127 -34.13 16.48 -11.51
C PRO A 127 -35.35 17.04 -10.75
N ASP A 128 -36.14 16.17 -10.09
CA ASP A 128 -37.25 16.58 -9.25
C ASP A 128 -36.85 17.05 -7.83
N GLY A 129 -35.56 16.99 -7.50
CA GLY A 129 -35.00 17.45 -6.23
C GLY A 129 -35.41 16.62 -5.01
N LYS A 130 -35.88 15.38 -5.20
CA LYS A 130 -36.30 14.50 -4.09
C LYS A 130 -35.18 13.62 -3.57
N ASN A 131 -34.29 13.15 -4.44
CA ASN A 131 -33.25 12.22 -4.07
C ASN A 131 -31.86 12.72 -4.47
N ILE A 132 -30.86 12.25 -3.74
CA ILE A 132 -29.43 12.47 -3.96
C ILE A 132 -28.85 11.15 -4.45
N VAL A 133 -28.12 11.20 -5.57
CA VAL A 133 -27.37 10.07 -6.10
C VAL A 133 -25.94 10.14 -5.58
N TYR A 134 -25.44 9.04 -5.04
CA TYR A 134 -24.09 8.93 -4.51
C TYR A 134 -23.47 7.60 -4.89
N ARG A 135 -22.13 7.53 -4.90
CA ARG A 135 -21.40 6.26 -5.09
C ARG A 135 -20.93 5.71 -3.76
N ASN A 136 -21.14 4.41 -3.55
CA ASN A 136 -20.64 3.68 -2.38
C ASN A 136 -19.93 2.39 -2.81
N ARG A 137 -18.86 2.04 -2.09
CA ARG A 137 -18.24 0.72 -2.15
C ARG A 137 -18.53 -0.02 -0.86
N ILE A 138 -18.92 -1.28 -0.99
CA ILE A 138 -19.13 -2.20 0.15
C ILE A 138 -17.85 -2.98 0.49
N SER A 139 -16.74 -2.72 -0.20
CA SER A 139 -15.45 -3.41 -0.06
C SER A 139 -14.27 -2.48 -0.38
N ASP A 140 -13.05 -2.96 -0.12
CA ASP A 140 -11.78 -2.30 -0.49
C ASP A 140 -11.40 -2.47 -1.99
N GLY A 141 -12.26 -3.14 -2.78
CA GLY A 141 -12.06 -3.45 -4.19
C GLY A 141 -12.15 -2.25 -5.14
N PHE A 142 -12.07 -2.53 -6.44
CA PHE A 142 -12.11 -1.53 -7.51
C PHE A 142 -13.54 -1.03 -7.81
N ASP A 143 -14.54 -1.89 -7.65
CA ASP A 143 -15.91 -1.59 -8.04
C ASP A 143 -16.64 -0.75 -6.99
N GLY A 144 -17.65 -0.02 -7.45
CA GLY A 144 -18.57 0.74 -6.61
C GLY A 144 -19.89 0.91 -7.33
N LYS A 145 -20.96 1.09 -6.57
CA LYS A 145 -22.32 1.19 -7.10
C LYS A 145 -22.89 2.58 -6.88
N LEU A 146 -23.80 2.96 -7.77
CA LEU A 146 -24.63 4.14 -7.59
C LEU A 146 -25.84 3.80 -6.72
N TRP A 147 -26.07 4.64 -5.72
CA TRP A 147 -27.18 4.57 -4.79
C TRP A 147 -27.97 5.87 -4.82
N SER A 148 -29.24 5.81 -4.46
CA SER A 148 -30.14 6.94 -4.33
C SER A 148 -30.69 6.99 -2.91
N ILE A 149 -30.62 8.15 -2.27
CA ILE A 149 -31.19 8.41 -0.95
C ILE A 149 -32.13 9.61 -1.01
N SER A 150 -33.27 9.52 -0.32
CA SER A 150 -34.19 10.64 -0.16
C SER A 150 -33.52 11.78 0.61
N LYS A 151 -33.82 13.03 0.24
CA LYS A 151 -33.35 14.21 0.99
C LYS A 151 -33.83 14.26 2.44
N ASN A 152 -34.85 13.46 2.77
CA ASN A 152 -35.38 13.32 4.13
C ASN A 152 -34.73 12.15 4.90
N GLY A 153 -33.75 11.44 4.31
CA GLY A 153 -33.15 10.23 4.88
C GLY A 153 -33.94 8.95 4.56
N GLY A 154 -33.56 7.85 5.22
CA GLY A 154 -34.19 6.54 5.06
C GLY A 154 -33.23 5.43 4.67
N MET A 155 -33.78 4.32 4.15
CA MET A 155 -32.98 3.27 3.51
C MET A 155 -32.64 3.69 2.08
N PRO A 156 -31.36 3.59 1.66
CA PRO A 156 -30.96 3.90 0.30
C PRO A 156 -31.34 2.77 -0.68
N GLU A 157 -31.52 3.12 -1.94
CA GLU A 157 -31.80 2.18 -3.03
C GLU A 157 -30.65 2.14 -4.03
N VAL A 158 -30.28 0.95 -4.49
CA VAL A 158 -29.28 0.78 -5.56
C VAL A 158 -29.90 1.18 -6.89
N ILE A 159 -29.23 2.04 -7.65
CA ILE A 159 -29.56 2.22 -9.08
C ILE A 159 -29.22 0.89 -9.77
N PRO A 160 -30.14 0.27 -10.52
CA PRO A 160 -30.03 -1.13 -10.98
C PRO A 160 -29.00 -1.30 -12.11
N LEU A 161 -27.73 -1.11 -11.75
CA LEU A 161 -26.52 -1.26 -12.53
C LEU A 161 -25.47 -1.95 -11.63
N PRO A 162 -24.63 -2.82 -12.18
CA PRO A 162 -23.67 -3.61 -11.40
C PRO A 162 -22.52 -2.76 -10.85
N GLU A 163 -22.21 -1.66 -11.53
CA GLU A 163 -21.16 -0.70 -11.20
C GLU A 163 -21.56 0.71 -11.67
N GLY A 164 -20.96 1.74 -11.09
CA GLY A 164 -21.11 3.12 -11.55
C GLY A 164 -20.21 4.14 -10.86
N GLY A 165 -19.92 5.21 -11.59
CA GLY A 165 -19.11 6.36 -11.21
C GLY A 165 -19.87 7.68 -11.39
N PHE A 166 -19.19 8.73 -11.85
CA PHE A 166 -19.82 10.02 -12.11
C PHE A 166 -20.98 9.91 -13.10
N CYS A 167 -22.05 10.67 -12.87
CA CYS A 167 -23.28 10.57 -13.63
C CYS A 167 -24.07 11.88 -13.71
N SER A 168 -24.96 11.98 -14.71
CA SER A 168 -25.83 13.14 -14.95
C SER A 168 -27.13 12.72 -15.64
N TYR A 169 -28.26 13.19 -15.11
CA TYR A 169 -29.58 12.91 -15.67
C TYR A 169 -29.86 13.73 -16.93
N SER A 170 -30.60 13.15 -17.87
CA SER A 170 -31.22 13.91 -18.95
C SER A 170 -32.11 15.03 -18.41
N PRO A 171 -32.33 16.13 -19.14
CA PRO A 171 -33.15 17.25 -18.67
C PRO A 171 -34.58 16.88 -18.27
N ASP A 172 -35.13 15.80 -18.85
CA ASP A 172 -36.47 15.27 -18.51
C ASP A 172 -36.44 14.21 -17.40
N GLY A 173 -35.28 13.87 -16.86
CA GLY A 173 -35.05 12.88 -15.80
C GLY A 173 -35.30 11.43 -16.17
N LYS A 174 -35.49 11.11 -17.47
CA LYS A 174 -35.82 9.75 -17.90
C LYS A 174 -34.61 8.87 -18.17
N LYS A 175 -33.44 9.44 -18.41
CA LYS A 175 -32.20 8.72 -18.73
C LYS A 175 -31.05 9.22 -17.87
N LEU A 176 -30.04 8.37 -17.71
CA LEU A 176 -28.84 8.68 -16.94
C LEU A 176 -27.59 8.46 -17.81
N ALA A 177 -26.81 9.51 -18.06
CA ALA A 177 -25.46 9.36 -18.57
C ALA A 177 -24.53 9.04 -17.39
N TYR A 178 -23.69 8.03 -17.50
CA TYR A 178 -22.81 7.59 -16.40
C TYR A 178 -21.52 6.93 -16.90
N ASN A 179 -20.49 6.99 -16.06
CA ASN A 179 -19.31 6.14 -16.16
C ASN A 179 -19.54 4.83 -15.38
N ARG A 180 -19.00 3.72 -15.88
CA ARG A 180 -19.07 2.41 -15.22
C ARG A 180 -17.93 2.21 -14.22
N VAL A 181 -16.75 2.74 -14.55
CA VAL A 181 -15.52 2.63 -13.78
C VAL A 181 -15.21 3.99 -13.13
N MET A 182 -14.58 3.95 -11.96
CA MET A 182 -14.11 5.16 -11.27
C MET A 182 -12.63 5.01 -10.93
N ARG A 183 -11.78 5.90 -11.46
CA ARG A 183 -10.31 5.88 -11.27
C ARG A 183 -9.68 7.27 -11.18
N GLU A 184 -10.48 8.30 -10.97
CA GLU A 184 -10.12 9.73 -11.02
C GLU A 184 -9.11 10.15 -9.94
N PHE A 185 -8.90 9.29 -8.95
CA PHE A 185 -7.94 9.46 -7.86
C PHE A 185 -6.63 8.69 -8.07
N ARG A 186 -6.46 8.00 -9.22
CA ARG A 186 -5.22 7.29 -9.55
C ARG A 186 -4.21 8.25 -10.16
N ASN A 187 -2.94 8.09 -9.75
CA ASN A 187 -1.83 8.90 -10.23
C ASN A 187 -1.26 8.34 -11.54
N TRP A 188 -2.08 8.30 -12.59
CA TRP A 188 -1.69 7.74 -13.89
C TRP A 188 -2.36 8.48 -15.05
N LYS A 189 -1.67 9.50 -15.60
CA LYS A 189 -2.11 10.23 -16.80
C LYS A 189 -1.86 9.40 -18.06
N TYR A 190 -2.60 9.71 -19.12
CA TYR A 190 -2.43 9.08 -20.44
C TYR A 190 -2.69 7.57 -20.44
N TYR A 191 -3.57 7.12 -19.53
CA TYR A 191 -3.85 5.72 -19.35
C TYR A 191 -4.67 5.15 -20.51
N ARG A 192 -4.29 3.96 -21.01
CA ARG A 192 -4.96 3.26 -22.13
C ARG A 192 -5.28 1.78 -21.82
N GLY A 193 -5.15 1.38 -20.55
CA GLY A 193 -5.48 0.03 -20.12
C GLY A 193 -6.99 -0.22 -19.99
N GLY A 194 -7.38 -1.42 -19.55
CA GLY A 194 -8.78 -1.88 -19.55
C GLY A 194 -9.76 -1.08 -18.69
N MET A 195 -9.28 -0.26 -17.74
CA MET A 195 -10.12 0.65 -16.94
C MET A 195 -10.35 2.02 -17.61
N ALA A 196 -9.87 2.24 -18.84
CA ALA A 196 -10.11 3.49 -19.55
C ALA A 196 -11.60 3.51 -19.91
N ASP A 197 -12.35 4.38 -19.25
CA ASP A 197 -13.81 4.31 -19.29
C ASP A 197 -14.40 5.19 -20.38
N ASP A 198 -15.62 4.83 -20.74
CA ASP A 198 -16.49 5.50 -21.67
C ASP A 198 -17.70 6.09 -20.95
N ILE A 199 -18.47 6.89 -21.69
CA ILE A 199 -19.78 7.37 -21.24
C ILE A 199 -20.86 6.46 -21.78
N TRP A 200 -21.76 6.07 -20.89
CA TRP A 200 -22.90 5.21 -21.19
C TRP A 200 -24.20 5.92 -20.88
N ILE A 201 -25.24 5.68 -21.68
CA ILE A 201 -26.60 6.14 -21.40
C ILE A 201 -27.42 4.95 -20.94
N TYR A 202 -27.90 5.01 -19.69
CA TYR A 202 -28.88 4.08 -19.14
C TYR A 202 -30.32 4.61 -19.34
N ASP A 203 -31.15 3.78 -19.97
CA ASP A 203 -32.60 3.99 -20.09
C ASP A 203 -33.33 2.96 -19.20
N PRO A 204 -33.81 3.37 -18.01
CA PRO A 204 -34.50 2.46 -17.09
C PRO A 204 -35.83 1.93 -17.64
N ALA A 205 -36.54 2.72 -18.45
CA ALA A 205 -37.82 2.29 -19.03
C ALA A 205 -37.60 1.22 -20.11
N ALA A 206 -36.59 1.40 -20.94
CA ALA A 206 -36.21 0.42 -21.97
C ALA A 206 -35.35 -0.74 -21.43
N LYS A 207 -34.86 -0.64 -20.18
CA LYS A 207 -33.90 -1.59 -19.58
C LYS A 207 -32.69 -1.82 -20.49
N LYS A 208 -32.08 -0.73 -20.97
CA LYS A 208 -30.98 -0.76 -21.94
C LYS A 208 -29.87 0.21 -21.53
N VAL A 209 -28.63 -0.16 -21.83
CA VAL A 209 -27.48 0.76 -21.87
C VAL A 209 -26.94 0.94 -23.29
N GLU A 210 -26.35 2.10 -23.57
CA GLU A 210 -25.67 2.43 -24.83
C GLU A 210 -24.36 3.16 -24.57
N ASN A 211 -23.22 2.65 -25.07
CA ASN A 211 -21.95 3.37 -25.08
C ASN A 211 -21.99 4.45 -26.17
N ILE A 212 -21.67 5.69 -25.82
CA ILE A 212 -21.73 6.84 -26.76
C ILE A 212 -20.36 7.40 -27.15
N THR A 213 -19.27 7.00 -26.51
CA THR A 213 -17.94 7.56 -26.77
C THR A 213 -16.97 6.58 -27.44
N ASN A 214 -16.93 5.32 -26.99
CA ASN A 214 -16.08 4.24 -27.49
C ASN A 214 -14.65 4.67 -27.85
N ASN A 215 -13.92 5.16 -26.86
CA ASN A 215 -12.56 5.71 -27.01
C ASN A 215 -11.53 4.85 -26.27
N ILE A 216 -10.29 4.80 -26.78
CA ILE A 216 -9.18 4.12 -26.08
C ILE A 216 -8.65 4.95 -24.90
N ALA A 217 -8.82 6.26 -24.97
CA ALA A 217 -8.56 7.19 -23.87
C ALA A 217 -9.78 7.29 -22.96
N GLN A 218 -9.64 7.97 -21.83
CA GLN A 218 -10.73 8.09 -20.88
C GLN A 218 -11.70 9.18 -21.31
N ASP A 219 -13.01 8.89 -21.23
CA ASP A 219 -14.10 9.84 -21.38
C ASP A 219 -14.99 9.81 -20.13
N ILE A 220 -14.82 10.80 -19.26
CA ILE A 220 -15.31 10.73 -17.87
C ILE A 220 -16.03 11.99 -17.41
N ILE A 221 -16.81 11.86 -16.34
CA ILE A 221 -17.59 12.92 -15.69
C ILE A 221 -18.61 13.56 -16.65
N PRO A 222 -19.63 12.78 -17.11
CA PRO A 222 -20.65 13.29 -18.01
C PRO A 222 -21.53 14.37 -17.35
N MET A 223 -21.88 15.39 -18.11
CA MET A 223 -22.77 16.49 -17.74
C MET A 223 -23.77 16.74 -18.86
N TRP A 224 -25.02 16.33 -18.67
CA TRP A 224 -26.07 16.41 -19.68
C TRP A 224 -26.75 17.78 -19.67
N ILE A 225 -26.63 18.53 -20.78
CA ILE A 225 -27.19 19.88 -20.95
C ILE A 225 -27.96 19.93 -22.28
N GLY A 226 -29.29 20.01 -22.20
CA GLY A 226 -30.14 19.98 -23.40
C GLY A 226 -29.96 18.70 -24.21
N GLU A 227 -29.45 18.84 -25.43
CA GLU A 227 -29.21 17.73 -26.36
C GLU A 227 -27.74 17.29 -26.42
N GLU A 228 -26.95 17.78 -25.47
CA GLU A 228 -25.50 17.63 -25.44
C GLU A 228 -25.07 16.99 -24.13
N ILE A 229 -24.05 16.14 -24.19
CA ILE A 229 -23.39 15.56 -23.03
C ILE A 229 -21.94 16.04 -23.04
N TYR A 230 -21.60 16.90 -22.11
CA TYR A 230 -20.23 17.37 -21.88
C TYR A 230 -19.47 16.40 -21.00
N PHE A 231 -18.16 16.31 -21.15
CA PHE A 231 -17.31 15.43 -20.37
C PHE A 231 -15.86 15.86 -20.49
N ILE A 232 -14.96 15.26 -19.71
CA ILE A 232 -13.52 15.45 -19.86
C ILE A 232 -12.85 14.24 -20.50
N SER A 233 -11.83 14.50 -21.30
CA SER A 233 -11.06 13.47 -22.00
C SER A 233 -9.60 13.83 -22.15
N ASP A 234 -8.72 12.82 -22.01
CA ASP A 234 -7.28 12.89 -22.27
C ASP A 234 -6.90 12.30 -23.63
N ARG A 235 -7.86 12.22 -24.57
CA ARG A 235 -7.66 11.66 -25.92
C ARG A 235 -6.55 12.35 -26.72
N ASP A 236 -6.28 13.60 -26.43
CA ASP A 236 -5.18 14.39 -27.00
C ASP A 236 -4.17 14.85 -25.94
N ARG A 237 -4.01 14.03 -24.89
CA ARG A 237 -3.03 14.14 -23.79
C ARG A 237 -3.56 14.83 -22.53
N THR A 238 -3.81 16.14 -22.55
CA THR A 238 -4.28 16.87 -21.35
C THR A 238 -5.80 16.76 -21.23
N MET A 239 -6.32 16.47 -20.03
CA MET A 239 -7.77 16.42 -19.81
C MET A 239 -8.41 17.76 -20.16
N ASN A 240 -9.24 17.76 -21.20
CA ASN A 240 -9.99 18.91 -21.68
C ASN A 240 -11.48 18.59 -21.73
N ILE A 241 -12.31 19.62 -21.78
CA ILE A 241 -13.75 19.45 -21.96
C ILE A 241 -14.05 19.15 -23.43
N PHE A 242 -14.82 18.10 -23.65
CA PHE A 242 -15.42 17.70 -24.92
C PHE A 242 -16.93 17.68 -24.78
N VAL A 243 -17.64 17.62 -25.90
CA VAL A 243 -19.08 17.48 -25.91
C VAL A 243 -19.54 16.55 -27.03
N TYR A 244 -20.50 15.69 -26.71
CA TYR A 244 -21.20 14.79 -27.62
C TYR A 244 -22.64 15.25 -27.83
N ASN A 245 -23.06 15.42 -29.07
CA ASN A 245 -24.44 15.76 -29.42
C ASN A 245 -25.27 14.49 -29.65
N ILE A 246 -26.35 14.29 -28.90
CA ILE A 246 -27.13 13.04 -28.94
C ILE A 246 -27.96 12.88 -30.22
N ARG A 247 -28.19 13.95 -30.99
CA ARG A 247 -28.90 13.90 -32.27
C ARG A 247 -27.95 13.61 -33.43
N THR A 248 -26.86 14.37 -33.54
CA THR A 248 -25.91 14.23 -34.65
C THR A 248 -24.88 13.13 -34.42
N LYS A 249 -24.74 12.67 -33.17
CA LYS A 249 -23.72 11.71 -32.72
C LYS A 249 -22.29 12.18 -32.95
N GLN A 250 -22.09 13.50 -33.02
CA GLN A 250 -20.77 14.10 -33.22
C GLN A 250 -20.17 14.51 -31.88
N THR A 251 -18.84 14.35 -31.78
CA THR A 251 -18.04 14.82 -30.65
C THR A 251 -17.16 15.98 -31.09
N GLU A 252 -17.11 17.05 -30.32
CA GLU A 252 -16.23 18.19 -30.53
C GLU A 252 -15.41 18.53 -29.26
N LYS A 253 -14.26 19.17 -29.46
CA LYS A 253 -13.39 19.68 -28.39
C LYS A 253 -13.83 21.09 -27.99
N VAL A 254 -13.95 21.35 -26.69
CA VAL A 254 -14.46 22.63 -26.15
C VAL A 254 -13.33 23.49 -25.56
N THR A 255 -12.47 22.92 -24.72
CA THR A 255 -11.27 23.60 -24.18
C THR A 255 -10.00 23.02 -24.77
N ASN A 256 -8.89 23.76 -24.76
CA ASN A 256 -7.61 23.32 -25.34
C ASN A 256 -6.40 23.68 -24.47
N TYR A 257 -6.45 23.34 -23.18
CA TYR A 257 -5.34 23.48 -22.25
C TYR A 257 -4.24 22.45 -22.55
N THR A 258 -2.99 22.85 -22.30
CA THR A 258 -1.79 22.02 -22.50
C THR A 258 -0.90 21.96 -21.25
N ASP A 259 -1.26 22.70 -20.21
CA ASP A 259 -0.53 22.82 -18.95
C ASP A 259 -1.09 21.87 -17.91
N TYR A 260 -2.26 22.14 -17.32
CA TYR A 260 -2.90 21.30 -16.31
C TYR A 260 -4.18 20.66 -16.85
N ASP A 261 -4.53 19.52 -16.26
CA ASP A 261 -5.79 18.85 -16.53
C ASP A 261 -6.98 19.68 -16.03
N VAL A 262 -8.08 19.65 -16.76
CA VAL A 262 -9.41 19.99 -16.22
C VAL A 262 -9.79 18.90 -15.23
N LYS A 263 -10.16 19.29 -14.00
CA LYS A 263 -10.49 18.38 -12.90
C LYS A 263 -11.89 18.64 -12.36
N PHE A 264 -12.57 17.54 -12.03
CA PHE A 264 -13.88 17.49 -11.36
C PHE A 264 -14.91 18.54 -11.83
N PRO A 265 -15.19 18.63 -13.15
CA PRO A 265 -16.21 19.54 -13.63
C PRO A 265 -17.60 19.14 -13.11
N SER A 266 -18.49 20.12 -12.94
CA SER A 266 -19.89 19.87 -12.66
C SER A 266 -20.78 20.96 -13.26
N SER A 267 -22.08 20.72 -13.30
CA SER A 267 -23.04 21.60 -13.96
C SER A 267 -24.37 21.67 -13.23
N ASN A 268 -25.03 22.84 -13.29
CA ASN A 268 -26.42 23.01 -12.89
C ASN A 268 -27.43 22.76 -14.04
N GLY A 269 -26.96 22.24 -15.18
CA GLY A 269 -27.75 22.10 -16.40
C GLY A 269 -27.72 23.33 -17.31
N GLN A 270 -27.01 24.39 -16.94
CA GLN A 270 -26.89 25.61 -17.75
C GLN A 270 -25.45 26.13 -17.85
N ILE A 271 -24.67 26.06 -16.78
CA ILE A 271 -23.27 26.50 -16.71
C ILE A 271 -22.43 25.33 -16.18
N ILE A 272 -21.23 25.17 -16.73
CA ILE A 272 -20.24 24.21 -16.25
C ILE A 272 -19.21 24.96 -15.41
N VAL A 273 -18.83 24.42 -14.25
CA VAL A 273 -17.71 24.90 -13.43
C VAL A 273 -16.70 23.78 -13.23
N TYR A 274 -15.41 24.12 -13.15
CA TYR A 274 -14.34 23.12 -13.06
C TYR A 274 -13.07 23.70 -12.44
N GLU A 275 -12.17 22.80 -12.01
CA GLU A 275 -10.83 23.13 -11.53
C GLU A 275 -9.82 23.05 -12.69
N HIS A 276 -8.92 24.04 -12.79
CA HIS A 276 -7.76 24.00 -13.69
C HIS A 276 -6.57 24.72 -13.03
N GLY A 277 -5.47 23.99 -12.85
CA GLY A 277 -4.25 24.51 -12.20
C GLY A 277 -4.45 25.00 -10.76
N GLY A 278 -5.45 24.47 -10.04
CA GLY A 278 -5.85 24.89 -8.69
C GLY A 278 -6.76 26.11 -8.62
N TYR A 279 -7.17 26.69 -9.76
CA TYR A 279 -8.16 27.76 -9.83
C TYR A 279 -9.51 27.23 -10.32
N LEU A 280 -10.58 28.00 -10.12
CA LEU A 280 -11.90 27.68 -10.62
C LEU A 280 -12.22 28.46 -11.89
N TYR A 281 -12.90 27.80 -12.82
CA TYR A 281 -13.36 28.37 -14.07
C TYR A 281 -14.85 28.12 -14.25
N LYS A 282 -15.53 29.01 -14.98
CA LYS A 282 -16.86 28.79 -15.54
C LYS A 282 -16.78 28.64 -17.05
N LEU A 283 -17.67 27.84 -17.61
CA LEU A 283 -17.84 27.62 -19.04
C LEU A 283 -19.33 27.77 -19.37
N ASP A 284 -19.64 28.64 -20.33
CA ASP A 284 -20.98 28.75 -20.91
C ASP A 284 -21.13 27.76 -22.07
N PRO A 285 -21.97 26.72 -21.93
CA PRO A 285 -22.26 25.76 -22.99
C PRO A 285 -22.73 26.42 -24.28
N LYS A 286 -23.48 27.54 -24.25
CA LYS A 286 -24.01 28.15 -25.47
C LYS A 286 -22.92 28.79 -26.33
N THR A 287 -21.94 29.42 -25.69
CA THR A 287 -20.87 30.14 -26.38
C THR A 287 -19.57 29.35 -26.46
N ARG A 288 -19.47 28.22 -25.75
CA ARG A 288 -18.25 27.41 -25.58
C ARG A 288 -17.08 28.19 -24.97
N LYS A 289 -17.35 29.34 -24.33
CA LYS A 289 -16.32 30.20 -23.74
C LYS A 289 -16.10 29.89 -22.28
N SER A 290 -14.83 29.84 -21.87
CA SER A 290 -14.45 29.67 -20.48
C SER A 290 -13.74 30.89 -19.92
N GLU A 291 -14.01 31.18 -18.64
CA GLU A 291 -13.50 32.33 -17.90
C GLU A 291 -13.08 31.90 -16.50
N LYS A 292 -11.93 32.42 -16.02
CA LYS A 292 -11.47 32.23 -14.64
C LYS A 292 -12.39 32.95 -13.66
N ILE A 293 -12.68 32.32 -12.53
CA ILE A 293 -13.40 32.93 -11.41
C ILE A 293 -12.36 33.38 -10.38
N SER A 294 -12.14 34.69 -10.25
CA SER A 294 -11.21 35.24 -9.26
C SER A 294 -11.83 35.22 -7.87
N ILE A 295 -11.31 34.34 -7.01
CA ILE A 295 -11.80 34.13 -5.66
C ILE A 295 -10.72 34.55 -4.67
N THR A 296 -11.10 35.31 -3.65
CA THR A 296 -10.26 35.63 -2.50
C THR A 296 -10.84 34.94 -1.27
N LEU A 297 -9.98 34.48 -0.35
CA LEU A 297 -10.44 33.92 0.92
C LEU A 297 -9.47 34.28 2.05
N THR A 298 -10.01 34.42 3.25
CA THR A 298 -9.23 34.57 4.49
C THR A 298 -9.52 33.37 5.38
N SER A 299 -8.49 32.62 5.75
CA SER A 299 -8.61 31.42 6.59
C SER A 299 -7.48 31.37 7.61
N ASP A 300 -7.77 30.83 8.79
CA ASP A 300 -6.80 30.59 9.86
C ASP A 300 -5.90 29.37 9.59
N ASN A 301 -6.22 28.57 8.57
CA ASN A 301 -5.45 27.44 8.05
C ASN A 301 -5.00 26.45 9.15
N ILE A 302 -5.94 26.05 10.03
CA ILE A 302 -5.66 25.29 11.27
C ILE A 302 -4.76 24.06 11.09
N TYR A 303 -4.81 23.39 9.93
CA TYR A 303 -4.01 22.19 9.64
C TYR A 303 -2.60 22.45 9.10
N ALA A 304 -2.30 23.67 8.68
CA ALA A 304 -0.99 24.09 8.19
C ALA A 304 -0.25 25.04 9.15
N ARG A 305 -0.81 25.29 10.34
CA ARG A 305 -0.17 26.11 11.37
C ARG A 305 1.01 25.37 11.97
N LYS A 306 2.07 26.13 12.29
CA LYS A 306 3.21 25.60 13.05
C LYS A 306 2.75 25.10 14.42
N GLU A 307 3.24 23.94 14.83
CA GLU A 307 2.94 23.36 16.13
C GLU A 307 4.17 22.69 16.76
N MET A 308 4.22 22.60 18.09
CA MET A 308 5.19 21.75 18.78
C MET A 308 4.57 20.37 18.95
N LYS A 309 5.29 19.32 18.55
CA LYS A 309 4.72 17.98 18.47
C LYS A 309 5.65 16.93 19.01
N ARG A 310 5.09 15.97 19.77
CA ARG A 310 5.82 14.76 20.15
C ARG A 310 6.02 13.89 18.90
N VAL A 311 7.26 13.55 18.58
CA VAL A 311 7.61 12.84 17.33
C VAL A 311 8.08 11.40 17.53
N ALA A 312 8.07 10.90 18.77
CA ALA A 312 8.53 9.55 19.10
C ALA A 312 7.70 8.39 18.48
N ASP A 313 6.60 8.67 17.78
CA ASP A 313 5.86 7.66 17.02
C ASP A 313 6.38 7.51 15.56
N ASN A 314 7.29 8.40 15.13
CA ASN A 314 7.91 8.43 13.80
C ASN A 314 9.41 8.09 13.85
N LEU A 315 9.81 7.16 14.72
CA LEU A 315 11.20 6.72 14.85
C LEU A 315 11.69 6.05 13.56
N THR A 316 12.87 6.43 13.09
CA THR A 316 13.51 5.84 11.90
C THR A 316 14.86 5.22 12.20
N ALA A 317 15.59 5.73 13.19
CA ALA A 317 16.87 5.18 13.63
C ALA A 317 17.14 5.50 15.11
N ALA A 318 17.94 4.67 15.77
CA ALA A 318 18.49 4.96 17.09
C ALA A 318 19.90 4.39 17.21
N SER A 319 20.81 5.14 17.83
CA SER A 319 22.21 4.78 18.04
C SER A 319 22.61 5.08 19.47
N LEU A 320 23.24 4.13 20.14
CA LEU A 320 23.70 4.26 21.52
C LEU A 320 25.08 4.93 21.58
N SER A 321 25.24 5.93 22.44
CA SER A 321 26.56 6.52 22.71
C SER A 321 27.55 5.46 23.22
N PRO A 322 28.86 5.61 22.99
CA PRO A 322 29.83 4.60 23.40
C PRO A 322 29.74 4.26 24.89
N ASP A 323 29.58 5.23 25.79
CA ASP A 323 29.46 4.97 27.23
C ASP A 323 28.07 4.46 27.67
N GLY A 324 27.08 4.52 26.78
CA GLY A 324 25.70 4.10 27.01
C GLY A 324 24.87 5.04 27.88
N HIS A 325 25.35 6.25 28.17
CA HIS A 325 24.60 7.22 28.97
C HIS A 325 23.62 8.06 28.15
N ARG A 326 23.80 8.10 26.83
CA ARG A 326 22.95 8.85 25.89
C ARG A 326 22.63 8.04 24.63
N LEU A 327 21.56 8.41 23.94
CA LEU A 327 21.21 7.89 22.63
C LEU A 327 21.02 9.04 21.66
N VAL A 328 21.37 8.79 20.41
CA VAL A 328 20.87 9.57 19.29
C VAL A 328 19.67 8.84 18.73
N VAL A 329 18.58 9.55 18.53
CA VAL A 329 17.35 9.02 17.96
C VAL A 329 16.92 9.92 16.82
N THR A 330 16.68 9.33 15.66
CA THR A 330 16.13 10.04 14.50
C THR A 330 14.62 9.82 14.47
N ALA A 331 13.86 10.91 14.39
CA ALA A 331 12.41 10.85 14.32
C ALA A 331 11.85 12.05 13.56
N ARG A 332 10.92 11.80 12.62
CA ARG A 332 10.26 12.84 11.81
C ARG A 332 11.25 13.86 11.21
N GLY A 333 12.34 13.38 10.61
CA GLY A 333 13.33 14.26 9.98
C GLY A 333 14.19 15.07 10.94
N GLU A 334 14.17 14.80 12.25
CA GLU A 334 15.01 15.47 13.23
C GLU A 334 15.90 14.46 13.98
N VAL A 335 17.06 14.93 14.45
CA VAL A 335 18.00 14.15 15.26
C VAL A 335 17.95 14.64 16.70
N PHE A 336 17.66 13.71 17.62
CA PHE A 336 17.58 13.98 19.05
C PHE A 336 18.74 13.34 19.79
N ASP A 337 19.32 14.06 20.74
CA ASP A 337 20.23 13.56 21.76
C ASP A 337 19.47 13.41 23.09
N ILE A 338 19.24 12.16 23.53
CA ILE A 338 18.41 11.82 24.70
C ILE A 338 19.22 11.11 25.80
N PRO A 339 18.91 11.33 27.09
CA PRO A 339 19.54 10.60 28.19
C PRO A 339 19.02 9.16 28.28
N ALA A 340 19.88 8.22 28.66
CA ALA A 340 19.48 6.83 28.95
C ALA A 340 18.60 6.71 30.20
N GLU A 341 18.86 7.54 31.23
CA GLU A 341 18.14 7.51 32.51
C GLU A 341 17.57 8.88 32.89
N LYS A 342 18.44 9.84 33.24
CA LYS A 342 18.05 11.19 33.69
C LYS A 342 18.85 12.25 32.95
N GLY A 343 18.16 13.31 32.50
CA GLY A 343 18.81 14.44 31.83
C GLY A 343 17.85 15.18 30.91
N VAL A 344 18.42 16.00 30.03
CA VAL A 344 17.68 16.80 29.05
C VAL A 344 17.69 16.11 27.69
N THR A 345 16.52 16.01 27.08
CA THR A 345 16.33 15.69 25.66
C THR A 345 16.59 16.92 24.81
N ARG A 346 17.41 16.78 23.76
CA ARG A 346 17.77 17.88 22.87
C ARG A 346 17.49 17.50 21.43
N ASP A 347 16.66 18.27 20.74
CA ASP A 347 16.68 18.33 19.27
C ASP A 347 17.93 19.12 18.85
N ILE A 348 18.88 18.44 18.21
CA ILE A 348 20.20 18.98 17.84
C ILE A 348 20.25 19.50 16.40
N THR A 349 19.22 19.26 15.59
CA THR A 349 19.16 19.68 14.18
C THR A 349 18.21 20.87 14.00
N ARG A 350 16.97 20.77 14.47
CA ARG A 350 15.92 21.82 14.35
C ARG A 350 15.75 22.31 12.91
N THR A 351 15.68 21.38 11.97
CA THR A 351 15.61 21.64 10.53
C THR A 351 14.28 21.14 9.94
N PRO A 352 13.15 21.81 10.18
CA PRO A 352 11.82 21.31 9.81
C PRO A 352 11.56 21.23 8.29
N GLY A 353 12.49 21.71 7.46
CA GLY A 353 12.48 21.62 6.00
C GLY A 353 13.53 20.66 5.42
N ALA A 354 14.14 19.82 6.25
CA ALA A 354 15.12 18.82 5.83
C ALA A 354 14.82 17.49 6.51
N ASN A 355 14.96 16.39 5.78
CA ASN A 355 14.80 15.05 6.32
C ASN A 355 16.14 14.54 6.84
N GLU A 356 16.39 14.77 8.13
CA GLU A 356 17.54 14.22 8.83
C GLU A 356 17.31 12.74 9.14
N ARG A 357 18.26 11.88 8.77
CA ARG A 357 18.15 10.42 8.84
C ARG A 357 19.43 9.75 9.34
N GLU A 358 19.29 8.50 9.80
CA GLU A 358 20.43 7.62 10.12
C GLU A 358 21.44 8.30 11.08
N GLY A 359 20.93 8.90 12.16
CA GLY A 359 21.77 9.51 13.19
C GLY A 359 22.61 8.48 13.94
N GLU A 360 23.94 8.58 13.85
CA GLU A 360 24.87 7.65 14.48
C GLU A 360 25.94 8.34 15.32
N TRP A 361 26.20 7.79 16.50
CA TRP A 361 27.34 8.19 17.32
C TRP A 361 28.67 7.75 16.71
N SER A 362 29.64 8.66 16.68
CA SER A 362 31.03 8.29 16.47
C SER A 362 31.51 7.33 17.57
N PRO A 363 32.34 6.31 17.25
CA PRO A 363 32.88 5.38 18.24
C PRO A 363 33.65 6.03 19.39
N ASN A 364 34.24 7.21 19.16
CA ASN A 364 34.94 7.99 20.19
C ASN A 364 34.01 8.91 21.03
N GLY A 365 32.73 8.99 20.70
CA GLY A 365 31.71 9.73 21.46
C GLY A 365 31.75 11.25 21.31
N LYS A 366 32.49 11.80 20.34
CA LYS A 366 32.68 13.25 20.19
C LYS A 366 31.77 13.90 19.15
N GLN A 367 31.28 13.12 18.21
CA GLN A 367 30.50 13.58 17.07
C GLN A 367 29.33 12.65 16.79
N ILE A 368 28.32 13.20 16.12
CA ILE A 368 27.14 12.50 15.61
C ILE A 368 27.10 12.74 14.10
N ALA A 369 27.07 11.67 13.31
CA ALA A 369 26.83 11.75 11.86
C ALA A 369 25.36 11.54 11.56
N TYR A 370 24.86 12.17 10.50
CA TYR A 370 23.52 11.94 9.98
C TYR A 370 23.48 12.29 8.49
N ILE A 371 22.49 11.75 7.78
CA ILE A 371 22.18 12.09 6.40
C ILE A 371 21.17 13.23 6.41
N SER A 372 21.45 14.29 5.65
CA SER A 372 20.56 15.44 5.47
C SER A 372 20.34 15.72 4.00
N ASP A 373 19.14 16.13 3.62
CA ASP A 373 18.86 16.65 2.28
C ASP A 373 18.72 18.18 2.22
N ARG A 374 19.12 18.89 3.27
CA ARG A 374 18.98 20.36 3.40
C ARG A 374 19.65 21.19 2.29
N THR A 375 20.48 20.56 1.46
CA THR A 375 21.14 21.20 0.30
C THR A 375 20.45 20.94 -1.03
N GLY A 376 19.35 20.19 -1.02
CA GLY A 376 18.65 19.71 -2.21
C GLY A 376 19.04 18.28 -2.62
N GLU A 377 20.21 17.78 -2.21
CA GLU A 377 20.66 16.39 -2.37
C GLU A 377 21.00 15.76 -1.01
N THR A 378 21.01 14.42 -0.93
CA THR A 378 21.37 13.70 0.31
C THR A 378 22.87 13.78 0.56
N GLU A 379 23.26 14.39 1.69
CA GLU A 379 24.64 14.63 2.10
C GLU A 379 24.87 14.18 3.54
N ILE A 380 26.12 13.89 3.90
CA ILE A 380 26.51 13.53 5.26
C ILE A 380 26.90 14.79 6.02
N TRP A 381 26.38 14.92 7.24
CA TRP A 381 26.64 16.03 8.15
C TRP A 381 27.13 15.52 9.49
N LEU A 382 27.91 16.35 10.18
CA LEU A 382 28.45 16.07 11.50
C LEU A 382 28.01 17.15 12.49
N GLN A 383 27.52 16.73 13.65
CA GLN A 383 27.27 17.60 14.80
C GLN A 383 28.25 17.26 15.94
N SER A 384 28.90 18.29 16.49
CA SER A 384 29.69 18.13 17.71
C SER A 384 28.79 17.96 18.93
N VAL A 385 29.16 17.05 19.83
CA VAL A 385 28.43 16.80 21.09
C VAL A 385 28.55 17.97 22.07
N GLU A 386 29.57 18.82 21.89
CA GLU A 386 29.74 20.06 22.64
C GLU A 386 28.80 21.19 22.14
N GLY A 387 28.10 20.97 21.02
CA GLY A 387 27.30 21.98 20.32
C GLY A 387 28.10 22.75 19.25
N GLY A 388 27.51 23.83 18.73
CA GLY A 388 28.07 24.64 17.63
C GLY A 388 27.44 24.30 16.27
N ASP A 389 27.94 24.96 15.22
CA ASP A 389 27.39 24.81 13.86
C ASP A 389 27.70 23.42 13.28
N PRO A 390 26.74 22.80 12.55
CA PRO A 390 26.95 21.51 11.92
C PRO A 390 27.95 21.61 10.76
N ILE A 391 28.75 20.57 10.57
CA ILE A 391 29.76 20.48 9.50
C ILE A 391 29.19 19.64 8.36
N GLN A 392 29.02 20.26 7.19
CA GLN A 392 28.77 19.50 5.96
C GLN A 392 30.04 18.71 5.59
N LEU A 393 29.92 17.38 5.56
CA LEU A 393 31.03 16.48 5.26
C LEU A 393 31.10 16.13 3.77
N THR A 394 29.95 15.94 3.10
CA THR A 394 29.88 15.66 1.66
C THR A 394 29.13 16.75 0.89
N GLN A 395 29.45 16.88 -0.39
CA GLN A 395 28.80 17.78 -1.34
C GLN A 395 28.63 17.10 -2.70
N ASN A 396 27.63 17.55 -3.46
CA ASN A 396 27.34 17.15 -4.83
C ASN A 396 27.17 15.63 -4.97
N ASN A 397 26.45 15.00 -4.06
CA ASN A 397 25.99 13.63 -4.32
C ASN A 397 24.95 13.62 -5.45
N ASP A 398 25.02 12.58 -6.27
CA ASP A 398 24.27 12.45 -7.52
C ASP A 398 23.19 11.36 -7.46
N THR A 399 22.92 10.84 -6.26
CA THR A 399 21.89 9.84 -5.98
C THR A 399 21.64 9.72 -4.48
N TYR A 400 20.49 9.16 -4.11
CA TYR A 400 20.08 8.92 -2.73
C TYR A 400 21.04 8.03 -1.93
N ILE A 401 21.54 8.53 -0.79
CA ILE A 401 22.27 7.73 0.22
C ILE A 401 21.28 6.88 1.01
N ARG A 402 21.52 5.56 1.05
CA ARG A 402 20.71 4.62 1.83
C ARG A 402 21.09 4.67 3.31
N GLN A 403 22.32 4.31 3.63
CA GLN A 403 22.84 4.13 4.98
C GLN A 403 24.28 4.67 5.09
N LEU A 404 24.69 5.02 6.32
CA LEU A 404 26.07 5.38 6.65
C LEU A 404 26.59 4.49 7.79
N MET A 405 27.91 4.46 7.99
CA MET A 405 28.57 3.77 9.11
C MET A 405 29.92 4.39 9.42
N TRP A 406 30.25 4.53 10.70
CA TRP A 406 31.57 4.97 11.15
C TRP A 406 32.65 3.88 11.07
N SER A 407 33.88 4.27 10.72
CA SER A 407 35.05 3.42 11.00
C SER A 407 35.27 3.31 12.52
N PRO A 408 35.65 2.13 13.05
CA PRO A 408 35.92 1.96 14.49
C PRO A 408 36.93 2.96 15.08
N ASP A 409 37.90 3.44 14.28
CA ASP A 409 38.85 4.47 14.70
C ASP A 409 38.32 5.92 14.64
N SER A 410 37.06 6.11 14.25
CA SER A 410 36.35 7.39 14.12
C SER A 410 36.96 8.38 13.12
N LYS A 411 37.76 7.92 12.15
CA LYS A 411 38.40 8.81 11.16
C LYS A 411 37.69 8.88 9.82
N LYS A 412 36.85 7.89 9.52
CA LYS A 412 36.17 7.77 8.24
C LYS A 412 34.72 7.35 8.41
N ILE A 413 33.94 7.59 7.36
CA ILE A 413 32.56 7.11 7.22
C ILE A 413 32.44 6.36 5.90
N LEU A 414 31.76 5.22 5.91
CA LEU A 414 31.22 4.58 4.69
C LEU A 414 29.77 4.96 4.51
N TYR A 415 29.34 5.02 3.26
CA TYR A 415 27.92 5.02 2.93
C TYR A 415 27.64 4.19 1.67
N THR A 416 26.40 3.74 1.56
CA THR A 416 25.86 3.08 0.35
C THR A 416 24.81 3.94 -0.32
N ASP A 417 24.66 3.83 -1.64
CA ASP A 417 23.78 4.71 -2.40
C ASP A 417 23.08 4.01 -3.57
N ARG A 418 22.02 4.63 -4.12
CA ARG A 418 21.14 4.05 -5.14
C ARG A 418 21.81 3.64 -6.45
N LYS A 419 23.05 4.08 -6.71
CA LYS A 419 23.88 3.59 -7.82
C LYS A 419 24.68 2.32 -7.48
N ASN A 420 24.35 1.68 -6.35
CA ASN A 420 24.96 0.47 -5.82
C ASN A 420 26.47 0.64 -5.56
N ARG A 421 26.85 1.78 -4.98
CA ARG A 421 28.23 2.09 -4.61
C ARG A 421 28.45 1.90 -3.11
N ILE A 422 29.68 1.55 -2.73
CA ILE A 422 30.22 1.79 -1.40
C ILE A 422 31.19 2.96 -1.53
N VAL A 423 30.98 4.01 -0.75
CA VAL A 423 31.77 5.23 -0.79
C VAL A 423 32.36 5.52 0.58
N GLU A 424 33.66 5.81 0.62
CA GLU A 424 34.40 6.19 1.82
C GLU A 424 34.63 7.70 1.84
N VAL A 425 34.47 8.31 3.01
CA VAL A 425 34.69 9.73 3.25
C VAL A 425 35.67 9.90 4.40
N ASP A 426 36.77 10.60 4.16
CA ASP A 426 37.72 11.00 5.20
C ASP A 426 37.21 12.24 5.93
N ILE A 427 37.16 12.19 7.26
CA ILE A 427 36.52 13.24 8.06
C ILE A 427 37.34 14.53 8.10
N ALA A 428 38.66 14.41 8.19
CA ALA A 428 39.55 15.56 8.36
C ALA A 428 39.69 16.36 7.06
N SER A 429 39.87 15.67 5.93
CA SER A 429 40.04 16.29 4.61
C SER A 429 38.74 16.50 3.85
N LYS A 430 37.64 15.83 4.26
CA LYS A 430 36.37 15.74 3.54
C LYS A 430 36.48 15.07 2.16
N ALA A 431 37.59 14.36 1.91
CA ALA A 431 37.81 13.69 0.64
C ALA A 431 36.89 12.47 0.51
N LYS A 432 36.20 12.38 -0.63
CA LYS A 432 35.30 11.28 -0.99
C LYS A 432 35.98 10.33 -1.99
N ARG A 433 35.88 9.01 -1.78
CA ARG A 433 36.37 7.97 -2.70
C ARG A 433 35.35 6.85 -2.85
N THR A 434 34.92 6.56 -4.08
CA THR A 434 34.18 5.32 -4.35
C THR A 434 35.10 4.13 -4.16
N VAL A 435 34.80 3.27 -3.18
CA VAL A 435 35.56 2.05 -2.90
C VAL A 435 35.25 1.00 -3.97
N MET A 436 33.97 0.82 -4.28
CA MET A 436 33.49 -0.14 -5.28
C MET A 436 32.07 0.19 -5.74
N GLN A 437 31.67 -0.35 -6.90
CA GLN A 437 30.33 -0.27 -7.46
C GLN A 437 29.90 -1.65 -7.98
N ASN A 438 28.66 -2.06 -7.73
CA ASN A 438 28.09 -3.31 -8.25
C ASN A 438 26.91 -3.02 -9.21
N PRO A 439 27.09 -3.19 -10.53
CA PRO A 439 26.01 -2.96 -11.48
C PRO A 439 24.88 -3.99 -11.38
N GLU A 440 25.15 -5.18 -10.82
CA GLU A 440 24.17 -6.27 -10.72
C GLU A 440 23.17 -6.07 -9.57
N GLY A 441 23.50 -5.23 -8.58
CA GLY A 441 22.63 -5.01 -7.42
C GLY A 441 23.32 -4.39 -6.21
N GLU A 442 22.57 -4.20 -5.15
CA GLU A 442 23.04 -3.62 -3.90
C GLU A 442 24.07 -4.50 -3.16
N PHE A 443 24.93 -3.85 -2.36
CA PHE A 443 25.72 -4.53 -1.33
C PHE A 443 24.91 -4.55 -0.03
N TYR A 444 24.61 -5.74 0.48
CA TYR A 444 23.89 -5.88 1.74
C TYR A 444 24.88 -5.99 2.91
N GLU A 445 24.49 -5.43 4.06
CA GLU A 445 25.14 -5.68 5.36
C GLU A 445 26.64 -5.32 5.38
N VAL A 446 26.99 -4.14 4.89
CA VAL A 446 28.37 -3.65 4.87
C VAL A 446 28.83 -3.36 6.30
N ASN A 447 29.94 -3.98 6.73
CA ASN A 447 30.48 -3.84 8.08
C ASN A 447 32.00 -3.65 8.08
N TYR A 448 32.51 -2.82 8.98
CA TYR A 448 33.95 -2.66 9.22
C TYR A 448 34.54 -3.80 10.05
N SER A 449 35.81 -4.10 9.82
CA SER A 449 36.63 -4.86 10.77
C SER A 449 37.05 -4.00 11.98
N PRO A 450 37.31 -4.60 13.16
CA PRO A 450 37.66 -3.85 14.37
C PRO A 450 38.88 -2.93 14.26
N ASP A 451 39.81 -3.24 13.35
CA ASP A 451 41.03 -2.44 13.09
C ASP A 451 40.86 -1.39 11.97
N SER A 452 39.64 -1.25 11.43
CA SER A 452 39.30 -0.32 10.33
C SER A 452 40.07 -0.56 9.02
N GLN A 453 40.71 -1.72 8.82
CA GLN A 453 41.49 -2.02 7.61
C GLN A 453 40.69 -2.81 6.57
N TRP A 454 39.64 -3.50 6.99
CA TRP A 454 38.80 -4.35 6.14
C TRP A 454 37.34 -3.95 6.24
N ILE A 455 36.59 -4.32 5.21
CA ILE A 455 35.13 -4.37 5.23
C ILE A 455 34.66 -5.77 4.83
N THR A 456 33.47 -6.14 5.30
CA THR A 456 32.73 -7.32 4.85
C THR A 456 31.37 -6.90 4.31
N TYR A 457 30.81 -7.67 3.39
CA TYR A 457 29.49 -7.43 2.81
C TYR A 457 29.00 -8.67 2.05
N THR A 458 27.72 -8.65 1.72
CA THR A 458 27.05 -9.66 0.89
C THR A 458 26.76 -9.10 -0.50
N LYS A 459 27.06 -9.86 -1.57
CA LYS A 459 26.61 -9.58 -2.94
C LYS A 459 26.24 -10.85 -3.69
N SER A 460 25.32 -10.77 -4.65
CA SER A 460 24.92 -11.92 -5.48
C SER A 460 26.04 -12.37 -6.42
N GLY A 461 26.27 -13.68 -6.49
CA GLY A 461 27.06 -14.29 -7.56
C GLY A 461 26.28 -14.41 -8.86
N ALA A 462 26.96 -14.75 -9.96
CA ALA A 462 26.35 -14.92 -11.28
C ALA A 462 25.27 -16.03 -11.37
N ASN A 463 25.19 -16.90 -10.37
CA ASN A 463 24.14 -17.91 -10.23
C ASN A 463 23.05 -17.50 -9.22
N ASN A 464 23.00 -16.21 -8.87
CA ASN A 464 22.09 -15.58 -7.90
C ASN A 464 22.24 -16.02 -6.44
N MET A 465 23.21 -16.87 -6.10
CA MET A 465 23.52 -17.19 -4.70
C MET A 465 24.25 -16.02 -4.06
N SER A 466 23.80 -15.59 -2.88
CA SER A 466 24.46 -14.53 -2.11
C SER A 466 25.78 -15.03 -1.52
N VAL A 467 26.86 -14.28 -1.76
CA VAL A 467 28.22 -14.63 -1.31
C VAL A 467 28.75 -13.52 -0.41
N ILE A 468 29.43 -13.93 0.66
CA ILE A 468 30.10 -13.03 1.60
C ILE A 468 31.53 -12.79 1.14
N TYR A 469 31.95 -11.53 1.17
CA TYR A 469 33.30 -11.11 0.80
C TYR A 469 33.94 -10.33 1.95
N VAL A 470 35.27 -10.39 2.01
CA VAL A 470 36.09 -9.43 2.75
C VAL A 470 36.93 -8.63 1.76
N TYR A 471 37.09 -7.35 2.04
CA TYR A 471 37.81 -6.41 1.18
C TYR A 471 38.78 -5.57 2.00
N HIS A 472 40.04 -5.50 1.55
CA HIS A 472 41.07 -4.71 2.20
C HIS A 472 41.11 -3.29 1.63
N LEU A 473 40.80 -2.28 2.45
CA LEU A 473 40.55 -0.90 2.01
C LEU A 473 41.76 -0.22 1.37
N THR A 474 42.97 -0.55 1.83
CA THR A 474 44.22 0.07 1.37
C THR A 474 44.78 -0.59 0.11
N SER A 475 44.72 -1.93 0.02
CA SER A 475 45.27 -2.66 -1.14
C SER A 475 44.26 -2.84 -2.27
N GLY A 476 42.98 -2.63 -1.99
CA GLY A 476 41.89 -2.76 -2.94
C GLY A 476 41.56 -4.21 -3.34
N LYS A 477 42.00 -5.19 -2.55
CA LYS A 477 41.79 -6.61 -2.85
C LYS A 477 40.54 -7.16 -2.17
N GLU A 478 39.72 -7.86 -2.95
CA GLU A 478 38.50 -8.54 -2.55
C GLU A 478 38.74 -10.06 -2.48
N TYR A 479 38.17 -10.73 -1.48
CA TYR A 479 38.26 -12.18 -1.32
C TYR A 479 36.90 -12.78 -0.91
N PRO A 480 36.41 -13.84 -1.59
CA PRO A 480 35.22 -14.54 -1.14
C PRO A 480 35.50 -15.34 0.12
N VAL A 481 34.60 -15.23 1.11
CA VAL A 481 34.61 -16.05 2.32
C VAL A 481 33.80 -17.31 2.12
N THR A 482 32.70 -17.23 1.36
CA THR A 482 31.81 -18.34 1.07
C THR A 482 31.85 -18.78 -0.38
N GLU A 483 31.52 -20.05 -0.59
CA GLU A 483 31.32 -20.66 -1.90
C GLU A 483 30.03 -20.17 -2.58
N LYS A 484 29.89 -20.35 -3.90
CA LYS A 484 28.68 -19.99 -4.67
C LYS A 484 27.57 -21.06 -4.65
N TRP A 485 27.65 -22.06 -3.77
CA TRP A 485 26.68 -23.17 -3.74
C TRP A 485 25.41 -22.87 -2.95
N TYR A 486 25.49 -21.95 -1.98
CA TYR A 486 24.40 -21.64 -1.04
C TYR A 486 24.41 -20.16 -0.73
N SER A 487 23.23 -19.56 -0.56
CA SER A 487 23.14 -18.18 -0.10
C SER A 487 23.69 -18.05 1.32
N SER A 488 24.49 -17.01 1.53
CA SER A 488 24.99 -16.58 2.83
C SER A 488 24.69 -15.09 3.02
N SER A 489 24.45 -14.68 4.26
CA SER A 489 24.06 -13.30 4.61
C SER A 489 24.51 -12.91 6.02
N SER A 490 24.38 -11.63 6.31
CA SER A 490 24.58 -10.97 7.60
C SER A 490 25.98 -11.15 8.20
N PRO A 491 27.07 -10.90 7.45
CA PRO A 491 28.42 -11.10 7.94
C PRO A 491 28.86 -10.02 8.95
N VAL A 492 29.44 -10.43 10.08
CA VAL A 492 30.06 -9.53 11.06
C VAL A 492 31.40 -10.08 11.56
N PHE A 493 32.35 -9.19 11.83
CA PHE A 493 33.61 -9.58 12.46
C PHE A 493 33.44 -9.77 13.97
N SER A 494 34.16 -10.71 14.57
CA SER A 494 34.32 -10.73 16.02
C SER A 494 35.21 -9.56 16.48
N THR A 495 34.95 -9.02 17.66
CA THR A 495 35.71 -7.86 18.18
C THR A 495 37.19 -8.15 18.44
N ASP A 496 37.57 -9.44 18.59
CA ASP A 496 38.95 -9.89 18.69
C ASP A 496 39.65 -10.08 17.34
N GLY A 497 38.93 -9.86 16.22
CA GLY A 497 39.46 -9.90 14.86
C GLY A 497 39.80 -11.29 14.33
N LYS A 498 39.39 -12.36 15.02
CA LYS A 498 39.74 -13.75 14.65
C LYS A 498 38.71 -14.43 13.77
N TYR A 499 37.45 -14.00 13.85
CA TYR A 499 36.33 -14.69 13.23
C TYR A 499 35.48 -13.75 12.38
N LEU A 500 34.86 -14.32 11.35
CA LEU A 500 33.72 -13.72 10.66
C LEU A 500 32.51 -14.63 10.84
N ILE A 501 31.42 -14.09 11.41
CA ILE A 501 30.18 -14.81 11.73
C ILE A 501 29.12 -14.44 10.70
N PHE A 502 28.33 -15.40 10.25
CA PHE A 502 27.27 -15.17 9.27
C PHE A 502 26.21 -16.29 9.26
N SER A 503 25.10 -16.06 8.57
CA SER A 503 24.09 -17.07 8.26
C SER A 503 24.33 -17.71 6.90
N SER A 504 24.06 -19.01 6.73
CA SER A 504 24.05 -19.66 5.42
C SER A 504 22.97 -20.73 5.28
N GLU A 505 22.28 -20.72 4.14
CA GLU A 505 21.16 -21.61 3.80
C GLU A 505 21.66 -23.01 3.36
N ARG A 506 22.17 -23.78 4.31
CA ARG A 506 22.82 -25.09 4.08
C ARG A 506 22.12 -26.26 4.79
N ASP A 507 21.10 -25.97 5.59
CA ASP A 507 20.39 -26.96 6.39
C ASP A 507 19.12 -27.43 5.67
N PHE A 508 19.30 -28.43 4.80
CA PHE A 508 18.22 -29.01 4.01
C PHE A 508 17.27 -29.86 4.86
N ASN A 509 16.10 -29.31 5.16
CA ASN A 509 15.03 -29.98 5.89
C ASN A 509 13.74 -29.95 5.05
N PRO A 510 13.52 -30.92 4.14
CA PRO A 510 12.36 -30.88 3.25
C PRO A 510 11.07 -31.16 4.03
N ILE A 511 10.03 -30.39 3.75
CA ILE A 511 8.66 -30.64 4.20
C ILE A 511 7.81 -31.13 3.03
N TYR A 512 7.01 -32.17 3.26
CA TYR A 512 6.06 -32.66 2.26
C TYR A 512 4.79 -31.82 2.28
N SER A 513 4.33 -31.41 1.09
CA SER A 513 3.03 -30.73 0.95
C SER A 513 1.88 -31.67 1.33
N GLN A 514 0.82 -31.09 1.92
CA GLN A 514 -0.40 -31.81 2.27
C GLN A 514 -1.44 -31.81 1.12
N THR A 515 -1.25 -30.99 0.09
CA THR A 515 -2.17 -30.88 -1.05
C THR A 515 -1.69 -31.69 -2.27
N GLU A 516 -0.39 -31.89 -2.41
CA GLU A 516 0.23 -32.60 -3.54
C GLU A 516 1.50 -33.32 -3.12
N TRP A 517 1.91 -34.36 -3.87
CA TRP A 517 3.22 -35.00 -3.70
C TRP A 517 4.35 -34.09 -4.20
N ASN A 518 4.67 -33.09 -3.39
CA ASN A 518 5.71 -32.10 -3.64
C ASN A 518 6.43 -31.77 -2.32
N HIS A 519 7.54 -31.03 -2.41
CA HIS A 519 8.32 -30.63 -1.26
C HIS A 519 8.56 -29.12 -1.26
N ALA A 520 8.81 -28.59 -0.08
CA ALA A 520 9.36 -27.25 0.10
C ALA A 520 10.47 -27.31 1.13
N TYR A 521 11.36 -26.32 1.09
CA TYR A 521 12.30 -26.07 2.17
C TYR A 521 11.90 -24.77 2.84
N ASN A 522 11.74 -24.80 4.16
CA ASN A 522 11.57 -23.61 4.97
C ASN A 522 12.71 -23.55 6.00
N ARG A 523 13.25 -22.34 6.24
CA ARG A 523 14.26 -22.09 7.29
C ARG A 523 15.51 -22.97 7.15
N MET A 524 16.31 -22.76 6.09
CA MET A 524 17.54 -23.54 5.87
C MET A 524 18.78 -22.87 6.48
N GLY A 525 18.62 -21.73 7.15
CA GLY A 525 19.71 -20.96 7.73
C GLY A 525 20.37 -21.71 8.88
N GLY A 526 21.69 -21.77 8.87
CA GLY A 526 22.53 -22.11 10.01
C GLY A 526 23.55 -21.01 10.29
N VAL A 527 24.12 -20.97 11.50
CA VAL A 527 25.15 -20.00 11.86
C VAL A 527 26.53 -20.59 11.60
N TYR A 528 27.33 -19.87 10.81
CA TYR A 528 28.67 -20.26 10.41
C TYR A 528 29.69 -19.23 10.89
N MET A 529 30.92 -19.70 11.07
CA MET A 529 32.05 -18.91 11.51
C MET A 529 33.28 -19.25 10.67
N ALA A 530 33.92 -18.24 10.09
CA ALA A 530 35.18 -18.37 9.38
C ALA A 530 36.36 -18.05 10.30
N MET A 531 37.36 -18.92 10.37
CA MET A 531 38.65 -18.60 11.02
C MET A 531 39.52 -17.79 10.06
N LEU A 532 39.72 -16.51 10.34
CA LEU A 532 40.31 -15.54 9.40
C LEU A 532 41.79 -15.79 9.12
N ALA A 533 42.57 -16.13 10.14
CA ALA A 533 43.97 -16.54 9.99
C ALA A 533 44.10 -18.07 9.95
N ASN A 534 45.11 -18.58 9.26
CA ASN A 534 45.38 -20.01 9.10
C ASN A 534 45.69 -20.71 10.43
N ASP A 535 46.27 -19.97 11.38
CA ASP A 535 46.69 -20.43 12.70
C ASP A 535 45.64 -20.22 13.79
N THR A 536 44.46 -19.65 13.46
CA THR A 536 43.36 -19.51 14.40
C THR A 536 42.68 -20.87 14.62
N PRO A 537 42.73 -21.45 15.85
CA PRO A 537 42.07 -22.72 16.12
C PRO A 537 40.54 -22.56 16.10
N SER A 538 39.82 -23.65 15.78
CA SER A 538 38.37 -23.68 15.94
C SER A 538 38.02 -23.59 17.44
N PRO A 539 37.06 -22.75 17.84
CA PRO A 539 36.56 -22.70 19.22
C PRO A 539 35.76 -23.94 19.62
N LEU A 540 35.43 -24.84 18.67
CA LEU A 540 34.70 -26.09 18.90
C LEU A 540 35.62 -27.33 18.93
N LEU A 541 36.95 -27.14 19.03
CA LEU A 541 37.86 -28.27 19.22
C LEU A 541 37.49 -29.04 20.51
N PRO A 542 37.46 -30.39 20.49
CA PRO A 542 37.19 -31.16 21.68
C PRO A 542 38.30 -30.96 22.72
N SER A 543 37.93 -30.72 23.98
CA SER A 543 38.83 -30.74 25.13
C SER A 543 38.68 -32.04 25.90
N ASP A 544 39.79 -32.68 26.29
CA ASP A 544 39.78 -33.82 27.22
C ASP A 544 39.78 -33.27 28.65
N GLU A 545 38.78 -33.63 29.46
CA GLU A 545 38.69 -33.21 30.87
C GLU A 545 39.71 -33.99 31.70
N MET A 546 40.89 -33.41 31.95
CA MET A 546 41.76 -33.90 33.01
C MET A 546 41.22 -33.50 34.38
N VAL A 547 41.20 -34.45 35.31
CA VAL A 547 40.87 -34.21 36.72
C VAL A 547 41.83 -33.16 37.29
N SER A 548 41.28 -32.00 37.67
CA SER A 548 42.01 -30.94 38.34
C SER A 548 42.45 -31.40 39.73
N ILE A 549 43.76 -31.54 39.94
CA ILE A 549 44.36 -31.56 41.27
C ILE A 549 44.55 -30.09 41.67
N GLU A 550 43.82 -29.63 42.68
CA GLU A 550 43.98 -28.28 43.22
C GLU A 550 45.39 -28.10 43.78
N GLN A 551 46.18 -27.22 43.15
CA GLN A 551 47.27 -26.52 43.82
C GLN A 551 46.85 -25.07 44.03
N GLN A 552 46.66 -24.71 45.29
CA GLN A 552 46.56 -23.33 45.74
C GLN A 552 47.84 -22.58 45.38
N THR A 553 47.71 -21.54 44.56
CA THR A 553 48.62 -20.39 44.61
C THR A 553 47.80 -19.13 44.73
N THR A 554 47.93 -18.51 45.89
CA THR A 554 47.63 -17.11 46.17
C THR A 554 48.49 -16.21 45.30
N ASP A 555 47.86 -15.32 44.51
CA ASP A 555 48.16 -13.88 44.54
C ASP A 555 47.20 -13.13 43.61
N ALA A 556 46.35 -12.31 44.24
CA ALA A 556 45.49 -11.36 43.57
C ALA A 556 46.28 -10.07 43.30
N ALA A 557 46.52 -9.77 42.03
CA ALA A 557 46.98 -8.47 41.59
C ALA A 557 46.01 -7.90 40.55
N ASN A 558 45.28 -6.86 40.95
CA ASN A 558 44.50 -5.96 40.11
C ASN A 558 45.36 -5.46 38.92
N LYS A 559 45.05 -5.91 37.70
CA LYS A 559 45.45 -5.23 36.47
C LYS A 559 44.22 -4.60 35.81
N LYS A 560 44.29 -3.29 35.58
CA LYS A 560 43.36 -2.53 34.74
C LYS A 560 43.30 -3.17 33.33
N PRO A 561 42.15 -3.13 32.63
CA PRO A 561 42.09 -3.58 31.24
C PRO A 561 42.90 -2.61 30.36
N GLU A 562 44.03 -3.08 29.82
CA GLU A 562 44.70 -2.45 28.68
C GLU A 562 43.92 -2.79 27.40
N ALA A 563 43.73 -1.79 26.54
CA ALA A 563 43.16 -1.99 25.21
C ALA A 563 44.09 -2.88 24.39
N THR A 564 43.65 -4.10 24.08
CA THR A 564 44.35 -4.98 23.14
C THR A 564 44.14 -4.44 21.73
N ASN A 565 45.24 -4.14 21.04
CA ASN A 565 45.24 -3.68 19.66
C ASN A 565 44.93 -4.90 18.75
N ASN A 566 43.64 -5.19 18.53
CA ASN A 566 43.16 -6.38 17.83
C ASN A 566 43.31 -6.23 16.31
N THR A 567 44.55 -6.32 15.81
CA THR A 567 44.84 -6.30 14.37
C THR A 567 44.20 -7.51 13.68
N VAL A 568 43.48 -7.28 12.59
CA VAL A 568 42.75 -8.32 11.86
C VAL A 568 43.66 -8.91 10.79
N LYS A 569 44.04 -10.17 10.98
CA LYS A 569 44.82 -10.95 10.00
C LYS A 569 43.89 -11.87 9.24
N ILE A 570 43.81 -11.67 7.92
CA ILE A 570 43.07 -12.55 7.01
C ILE A 570 44.08 -13.21 6.07
N ASP A 571 44.21 -14.52 6.18
CA ASP A 571 44.85 -15.34 5.16
C ASP A 571 43.76 -15.69 4.14
N PRO A 572 43.83 -15.30 2.85
CA PRO A 572 42.73 -15.57 1.91
C PRO A 572 42.78 -16.99 1.31
N GLU A 573 43.97 -17.60 1.27
CA GLU A 573 44.16 -18.94 0.73
C GLU A 573 43.44 -19.98 1.60
N GLY A 574 42.57 -20.79 0.98
CA GLY A 574 41.80 -21.83 1.67
C GLY A 574 40.76 -21.31 2.67
N LEU A 575 40.39 -20.03 2.64
CA LEU A 575 39.43 -19.44 3.60
C LEU A 575 38.06 -20.15 3.63
N PRO A 576 37.43 -20.53 2.50
CA PRO A 576 36.20 -21.34 2.52
C PRO A 576 36.35 -22.72 3.20
N GLY A 577 37.58 -23.27 3.23
CA GLY A 577 37.89 -24.52 3.93
C GLY A 577 38.05 -24.37 5.45
N ARG A 578 38.05 -23.13 5.97
CA ARG A 578 38.16 -22.79 7.40
C ARG A 578 36.84 -22.34 7.99
N LEU A 579 35.73 -22.76 7.40
CA LEU A 579 34.39 -22.52 7.94
C LEU A 579 34.01 -23.61 8.92
N ILE A 580 33.46 -23.24 10.08
CA ILE A 580 32.77 -24.14 10.99
C ILE A 580 31.30 -23.75 11.11
N LYS A 581 30.45 -24.75 11.38
CA LYS A 581 29.04 -24.56 11.69
C LYS A 581 28.85 -24.62 13.20
N LEU A 582 28.12 -23.67 13.79
CA LEU A 582 27.69 -23.78 15.17
C LEU A 582 26.56 -24.84 15.29
N PRO A 583 26.53 -25.67 16.35
CA PRO A 583 25.55 -26.74 16.51
C PRO A 583 24.18 -26.22 16.95
N LEU A 584 23.58 -25.38 16.11
CA LEU A 584 22.26 -24.79 16.25
C LEU A 584 21.26 -25.47 15.30
N GLN A 585 19.98 -25.41 15.63
CA GLN A 585 18.92 -25.90 14.74
C GLN A 585 18.77 -25.00 13.51
N ALA A 586 18.20 -25.52 12.43
CA ALA A 586 17.91 -24.70 11.25
C ALA A 586 16.89 -23.60 11.60
N GLY A 587 17.08 -22.40 11.08
CA GLY A 587 16.32 -21.22 11.47
C GLY A 587 16.46 -20.06 10.49
N ASN A 588 16.01 -18.88 10.91
CA ASN A 588 16.18 -17.64 10.17
C ASN A 588 17.08 -16.74 11.01
N TYR A 589 18.37 -16.71 10.71
CA TYR A 589 19.39 -16.05 11.53
C TYR A 589 19.86 -14.73 10.92
N ASP A 590 19.89 -13.67 11.73
CA ASP A 590 20.36 -12.32 11.40
C ASP A 590 20.86 -11.58 12.68
N ASN A 591 21.14 -10.27 12.58
CA ASN A 591 21.53 -9.39 13.70
C ASN A 591 22.69 -9.96 14.55
N PHE A 592 23.80 -10.34 13.91
CA PHE A 592 24.92 -10.97 14.60
C PHE A 592 25.81 -9.99 15.37
N TYR A 593 26.36 -10.45 16.49
CA TYR A 593 27.46 -9.81 17.21
C TYR A 593 28.34 -10.86 17.88
N SER A 594 29.67 -10.67 17.94
CA SER A 594 30.56 -11.59 18.67
C SER A 594 31.71 -10.87 19.37
N ASP A 595 31.94 -11.25 20.63
CA ASP A 595 33.09 -10.81 21.43
C ASP A 595 34.30 -11.78 21.33
N GLY A 596 34.25 -12.74 20.40
CA GLY A 596 35.25 -13.81 20.23
C GLY A 596 35.07 -15.00 21.19
N LYS A 597 34.21 -14.88 22.21
CA LYS A 597 33.88 -15.96 23.17
C LYS A 597 32.44 -16.44 23.05
N LYS A 598 31.52 -15.55 22.71
CA LYS A 598 30.11 -15.81 22.50
C LYS A 598 29.65 -15.18 21.18
N VAL A 599 28.53 -15.68 20.67
CA VAL A 599 27.87 -15.17 19.48
C VAL A 599 26.43 -14.84 19.83
N TRP A 600 26.07 -13.57 19.75
CA TRP A 600 24.69 -13.10 19.84
C TRP A 600 24.11 -12.97 18.44
N TYR A 601 22.82 -13.27 18.31
CA TYR A 601 22.11 -13.24 17.05
C TYR A 601 20.61 -13.21 17.29
N ALA A 602 19.84 -12.82 16.28
CA ALA A 602 18.41 -13.04 16.25
C ALA A 602 18.08 -14.34 15.50
N ASN A 603 17.07 -15.06 16.00
CA ASN A 603 16.42 -16.16 15.28
C ASN A 603 14.92 -15.92 15.28
N GLY A 604 14.36 -15.59 14.12
CA GLY A 604 13.02 -15.01 14.06
C GLY A 604 13.00 -13.65 14.77
N ARG A 605 12.12 -13.47 15.76
CA ARG A 605 11.98 -12.20 16.50
C ARG A 605 12.72 -12.15 17.84
N SER A 606 13.50 -13.15 18.20
CA SER A 606 14.12 -13.25 19.52
C SER A 606 15.64 -13.18 19.43
N THR A 607 16.26 -12.37 20.30
CA THR A 607 17.71 -12.34 20.48
C THR A 607 18.15 -13.50 21.36
N LYS A 608 19.16 -14.22 20.90
CA LYS A 608 19.78 -15.36 21.58
C LYS A 608 21.29 -15.17 21.67
N VAL A 609 21.93 -15.99 22.49
CA VAL A 609 23.38 -16.07 22.59
C VAL A 609 23.83 -17.52 22.58
N TYR A 610 24.95 -17.78 21.94
CA TYR A 610 25.66 -19.06 21.97
C TYR A 610 27.04 -18.88 22.60
N ASP A 611 27.31 -19.58 23.70
CA ASP A 611 28.62 -19.60 24.35
C ASP A 611 29.51 -20.65 23.67
N LEU A 612 30.61 -20.22 23.05
CA LEU A 612 31.46 -21.10 22.26
C LEU A 612 32.20 -22.13 23.12
N ALA A 613 32.63 -21.73 24.32
CA ALA A 613 33.36 -22.62 25.23
C ALA A 613 32.43 -23.65 25.88
N LYS A 614 31.23 -23.22 26.32
CA LYS A 614 30.24 -24.12 26.92
C LYS A 614 29.38 -24.87 25.90
N GLN A 615 29.46 -24.48 24.63
CA GLN A 615 28.64 -24.96 23.53
C GLN A 615 27.13 -24.91 23.82
N LYS A 616 26.68 -23.84 24.47
CA LYS A 616 25.31 -23.71 24.98
C LYS A 616 24.60 -22.49 24.39
N GLU A 617 23.37 -22.70 23.90
CA GLU A 617 22.44 -21.64 23.50
C GLU A 617 21.57 -21.19 24.68
N GLU A 618 21.37 -19.88 24.82
CA GLU A 618 20.43 -19.28 25.78
C GLU A 618 19.63 -18.15 25.10
N ILE A 619 18.38 -17.96 25.54
CA ILE A 619 17.54 -16.84 25.08
C ILE A 619 17.90 -15.59 25.89
N VAL A 620 18.31 -14.53 25.20
CA VAL A 620 18.65 -13.25 25.82
C VAL A 620 17.40 -12.39 25.99
N ALA A 621 16.59 -12.27 24.93
CA ALA A 621 15.35 -11.49 24.91
C ALA A 621 14.35 -12.04 23.89
N GLU A 622 13.09 -12.20 24.31
CA GLU A 622 11.99 -12.58 23.42
C GLU A 622 11.36 -11.36 22.74
N GLY A 623 11.17 -11.47 21.42
CA GLY A 623 10.49 -10.44 20.63
C GLY A 623 11.31 -9.15 20.46
N ALA A 624 12.61 -9.18 20.68
CA ALA A 624 13.50 -8.02 20.61
C ALA A 624 14.75 -8.27 19.76
N TYR A 625 15.21 -7.23 19.07
CA TYR A 625 16.50 -7.16 18.35
C TYR A 625 17.50 -6.30 19.14
N MET A 626 18.78 -6.42 18.83
CA MET A 626 19.87 -5.78 19.58
C MET A 626 20.76 -4.92 18.67
N ASP A 627 21.29 -3.85 19.22
CA ASP A 627 22.43 -3.10 18.69
C ASP A 627 23.44 -2.85 19.81
N VAL A 628 24.74 -3.01 19.56
CA VAL A 628 25.77 -3.00 20.61
C VAL A 628 26.58 -1.71 20.54
N ALA A 629 26.74 -1.03 21.68
CA ALA A 629 27.55 0.20 21.74
C ALA A 629 29.00 -0.05 21.30
N ALA A 630 29.63 0.98 20.73
CA ALA A 630 30.99 0.89 20.21
C ALA A 630 32.05 0.46 21.25
N ASN A 631 31.82 0.68 22.55
CA ASN A 631 32.74 0.23 23.60
C ASN A 631 32.48 -1.21 24.10
N HIS A 632 31.44 -1.87 23.56
CA HIS A 632 31.05 -3.25 23.84
C HIS A 632 30.57 -3.52 25.29
N ARG A 633 30.20 -2.49 26.06
CA ARG A 633 29.76 -2.62 27.47
C ARG A 633 28.26 -2.49 27.68
N LYS A 634 27.56 -1.95 26.69
CA LYS A 634 26.11 -1.72 26.72
C LYS A 634 25.50 -2.13 25.39
N ALA A 635 24.24 -2.49 25.40
CA ALA A 635 23.47 -2.77 24.20
C ALA A 635 22.08 -2.11 24.27
N LEU A 636 21.62 -1.65 23.11
CA LEU A 636 20.27 -1.16 22.86
C LEU A 636 19.41 -2.32 22.37
N PHE A 637 18.22 -2.50 22.94
CA PHE A 637 17.23 -3.48 22.51
C PHE A 637 15.98 -2.80 21.97
N PHE A 638 15.47 -3.31 20.85
CA PHE A 638 14.26 -2.85 20.17
C PHE A 638 13.16 -3.88 20.34
N LYS A 639 12.08 -3.54 21.03
CA LYS A 639 10.91 -4.44 21.23
C LYS A 639 9.61 -3.70 20.93
N GLY A 640 9.03 -3.98 19.75
CA GLY A 640 7.97 -3.14 19.21
C GLY A 640 8.50 -1.73 18.98
N ASN A 641 7.78 -0.71 19.48
CA ASN A 641 8.21 0.70 19.41
C ASN A 641 9.02 1.15 20.63
N ASN A 642 9.34 0.24 21.56
CA ASN A 642 10.07 0.58 22.78
C ASN A 642 11.57 0.29 22.63
N LEU A 643 12.38 1.14 23.26
CA LEU A 643 13.83 1.05 23.32
C LEU A 643 14.26 0.76 24.77
N TYR A 644 15.28 -0.08 24.93
CA TYR A 644 15.82 -0.48 26.25
C TYR A 644 17.35 -0.50 26.21
N ILE A 645 18.01 -0.11 27.29
CA ILE A 645 19.46 -0.25 27.42
C ILE A 645 19.79 -1.31 28.47
N CYS A 646 20.72 -2.20 28.15
CA CYS A 646 21.18 -3.24 29.06
C CYS A 646 22.71 -3.25 29.18
N ASP A 647 23.21 -3.74 30.32
CA ASP A 647 24.61 -4.16 30.44
C ASP A 647 24.93 -5.26 29.44
N PHE A 648 26.12 -5.20 28.88
CA PHE A 648 26.60 -6.12 27.85
C PHE A 648 28.09 -6.42 28.08
N PRO A 649 28.59 -7.65 27.80
CA PRO A 649 27.87 -8.84 27.33
C PRO A 649 26.91 -9.42 28.38
N CYS A 650 25.76 -9.93 27.92
CA CYS A 650 24.76 -10.57 28.79
C CYS A 650 24.19 -11.86 28.19
N THR A 651 23.69 -12.75 29.05
CA THR A 651 22.95 -13.96 28.63
C THR A 651 21.43 -13.83 28.83
N LYS A 652 21.00 -12.77 29.51
CA LYS A 652 19.61 -12.38 29.70
C LYS A 652 19.53 -10.86 29.80
N ALA A 653 18.67 -10.23 29.00
CA ALA A 653 18.43 -8.79 29.05
C ALA A 653 17.27 -8.46 29.99
N SER A 654 17.35 -7.34 30.72
CA SER A 654 16.24 -6.81 31.50
C SER A 654 15.51 -5.76 30.67
N LEU A 655 14.31 -6.09 30.19
CA LEU A 655 13.48 -5.19 29.36
C LEU A 655 12.28 -4.66 30.16
N GLU A 656 12.55 -4.21 31.39
CA GLU A 656 11.53 -3.73 32.33
C GLU A 656 11.34 -2.20 32.25
N GLU A 657 12.44 -1.45 32.11
CA GLU A 657 12.44 0.01 32.07
C GLU A 657 12.72 0.50 30.64
N ASN A 658 11.69 1.01 29.96
CA ASN A 658 11.87 1.59 28.63
C ASN A 658 12.51 2.98 28.71
N ILE A 659 13.22 3.35 27.65
CA ILE A 659 13.79 4.68 27.51
C ILE A 659 12.63 5.68 27.37
N ASN A 660 12.69 6.76 28.15
CA ASN A 660 11.67 7.79 28.08
C ASN A 660 11.82 8.65 26.83
N LEU A 661 10.88 8.50 25.89
CA LEU A 661 10.82 9.29 24.66
C LEU A 661 9.75 10.41 24.72
N SER A 662 9.10 10.64 25.88
CA SER A 662 7.99 11.60 25.98
C SER A 662 8.40 13.04 25.68
N ASP A 663 9.66 13.38 25.93
CA ASP A 663 10.22 14.73 25.77
C ASP A 663 10.79 14.98 24.36
N MET A 664 10.67 14.02 23.43
CA MET A 664 11.03 14.21 22.03
C MET A 664 9.99 15.08 21.31
N VAL A 665 10.13 16.39 21.46
CA VAL A 665 9.23 17.38 20.88
C VAL A 665 9.99 18.24 19.86
N ALA A 666 9.50 18.26 18.62
CA ALA A 666 10.05 19.09 17.53
C ALA A 666 9.04 20.18 17.11
N PRO A 667 9.52 21.36 16.64
CA PRO A 667 8.68 22.31 15.94
C PRO A 667 8.36 21.80 14.53
N ILE A 668 7.09 21.61 14.23
CA ILE A 668 6.63 21.26 12.89
C ILE A 668 6.27 22.54 12.14
N ASP A 669 6.95 22.78 11.02
CA ASP A 669 6.60 23.81 10.06
C ASP A 669 6.12 23.15 8.77
N TYR A 670 4.82 22.91 8.67
CA TYR A 670 4.22 22.21 7.53
C TYR A 670 4.55 22.82 6.18
N SER A 671 4.76 24.14 6.10
CA SER A 671 5.13 24.78 4.83
C SER A 671 6.51 24.36 4.34
N GLN A 672 7.46 24.14 5.27
CA GLN A 672 8.79 23.62 4.98
C GLN A 672 8.79 22.11 4.83
N GLU A 673 8.09 21.40 5.73
CA GLU A 673 7.96 19.95 5.75
C GLU A 673 7.37 19.43 4.43
N TRP A 674 6.27 20.03 3.96
CA TRP A 674 5.60 19.62 2.73
C TRP A 674 6.40 19.97 1.46
N ALA A 675 7.14 21.07 1.48
CA ALA A 675 8.06 21.40 0.39
C ALA A 675 9.19 20.38 0.30
N GLN A 676 9.75 19.97 1.44
CA GLN A 676 10.75 18.91 1.49
C GLN A 676 10.18 17.57 0.98
N ILE A 677 8.99 17.15 1.43
CA ILE A 677 8.39 15.86 1.04
C ILE A 677 8.12 15.82 -0.48
N PHE A 678 7.66 16.94 -1.05
CA PHE A 678 7.50 17.08 -2.50
C PHE A 678 8.85 16.90 -3.23
N ASP A 679 9.89 17.58 -2.76
CA ASP A 679 11.23 17.53 -3.35
C ASP A 679 11.89 16.15 -3.20
N GLU A 680 11.73 15.48 -2.06
CA GLU A 680 12.21 14.13 -1.84
C GLU A 680 11.47 13.12 -2.73
N THR A 681 10.16 13.30 -2.92
CA THR A 681 9.40 12.48 -3.86
C THR A 681 9.92 12.64 -5.29
N TRP A 682 10.20 13.87 -5.70
CA TRP A 682 10.80 14.14 -7.00
C TRP A 682 12.16 13.43 -7.17
N ARG A 683 13.03 13.51 -6.17
CA ARG A 683 14.34 12.81 -6.17
C ARG A 683 14.18 11.29 -6.17
N ALA A 684 13.24 10.76 -5.40
CA ALA A 684 13.00 9.31 -5.30
C ALA A 684 12.67 8.70 -6.65
N PHE A 685 11.87 9.41 -7.47
CA PHE A 685 11.59 9.01 -8.85
C PHE A 685 12.79 9.19 -9.77
N ARG A 686 13.51 10.32 -9.69
CA ARG A 686 14.75 10.55 -10.48
C ARG A 686 15.77 9.43 -10.27
N ASP A 687 15.95 9.01 -9.02
CA ASP A 687 17.01 8.07 -8.60
C ASP A 687 16.56 6.61 -8.60
N GLY A 688 15.29 6.33 -8.86
CA GLY A 688 14.71 5.00 -8.70
C GLY A 688 13.72 4.58 -9.79
N PHE A 689 13.37 5.45 -10.74
CA PHE A 689 12.50 5.03 -11.83
C PHE A 689 13.23 4.01 -12.72
N TYR A 690 12.50 2.97 -13.15
CA TYR A 690 13.07 1.83 -13.87
C TYR A 690 13.79 2.19 -15.19
N LEU A 691 13.55 3.39 -15.73
CA LEU A 691 14.27 3.95 -16.87
C LEU A 691 14.87 5.30 -16.52
N GLU A 692 16.19 5.44 -16.64
CA GLU A 692 16.87 6.73 -16.40
C GLU A 692 16.33 7.87 -17.28
N ASN A 693 15.83 7.56 -18.48
CA ASN A 693 15.27 8.55 -19.39
C ASN A 693 13.82 8.96 -19.06
N MET A 694 13.18 8.37 -18.04
CA MET A 694 11.85 8.74 -17.55
C MET A 694 10.76 8.84 -18.63
N HIS A 695 10.74 7.88 -19.58
CA HIS A 695 9.87 7.89 -20.76
C HIS A 695 10.04 9.10 -21.70
N GLY A 696 11.18 9.80 -21.61
CA GLY A 696 11.46 11.03 -22.34
C GLY A 696 10.83 12.27 -21.72
N ALA A 697 10.29 12.20 -20.50
CA ALA A 697 9.76 13.35 -19.79
C ALA A 697 10.89 14.25 -19.25
N ASP A 698 10.73 15.57 -19.38
CA ASP A 698 11.61 16.53 -18.69
C ASP A 698 11.20 16.61 -17.22
N TRP A 699 11.88 15.81 -16.39
CA TRP A 699 11.54 15.68 -14.99
C TRP A 699 11.80 16.96 -14.18
N ASN A 700 12.75 17.80 -14.60
CA ASN A 700 12.99 19.09 -13.97
C ASN A 700 11.84 20.06 -14.27
N ALA A 701 11.42 20.16 -15.54
CA ALA A 701 10.29 21.00 -15.92
C ALA A 701 8.98 20.56 -15.25
N ILE A 702 8.79 19.24 -15.05
CA ILE A 702 7.64 18.71 -14.30
C ILE A 702 7.68 19.15 -12.84
N LYS A 703 8.85 19.11 -12.18
CA LYS A 703 9.00 19.64 -10.81
C LYS A 703 8.54 21.09 -10.74
N GLU A 704 9.08 21.95 -11.60
CA GLU A 704 8.77 23.38 -11.63
C GLU A 704 7.27 23.64 -11.84
N LYS A 705 6.66 22.88 -12.76
CA LYS A 705 5.22 22.95 -13.05
C LYS A 705 4.35 22.69 -11.82
N TYR A 706 4.70 21.73 -10.95
CA TYR A 706 3.86 21.39 -9.79
C TYR A 706 4.29 22.09 -8.49
N ALA A 707 5.55 22.50 -8.37
CA ALA A 707 6.08 23.22 -7.21
C ALA A 707 5.30 24.52 -6.91
N VAL A 708 4.76 25.20 -7.94
CA VAL A 708 3.95 26.42 -7.79
C VAL A 708 2.66 26.20 -6.98
N LEU A 709 2.23 24.95 -6.80
CA LEU A 709 1.04 24.61 -6.00
C LEU A 709 1.37 24.36 -4.53
N VAL A 710 2.60 23.98 -4.20
CA VAL A 710 3.01 23.57 -2.85
C VAL A 710 2.74 24.65 -1.79
N PRO A 711 3.03 25.95 -2.00
CA PRO A 711 2.73 26.99 -1.02
C PRO A 711 1.24 27.15 -0.69
N HIS A 712 0.37 26.66 -1.57
CA HIS A 712 -1.08 26.73 -1.42
C HIS A 712 -1.67 25.50 -0.72
N ALA A 713 -0.90 24.43 -0.51
CA ALA A 713 -1.36 23.30 0.29
C ALA A 713 -1.68 23.77 1.72
N LYS A 714 -2.87 23.42 2.22
CA LYS A 714 -3.32 23.73 3.60
C LYS A 714 -3.65 22.50 4.41
N THR A 715 -3.64 21.33 3.80
CA THR A 715 -3.76 20.02 4.43
C THR A 715 -2.75 19.04 3.83
N ARG A 716 -2.48 17.95 4.56
CA ARG A 716 -1.62 16.88 4.04
C ARG A 716 -2.20 16.23 2.77
N LEU A 717 -3.53 16.17 2.61
CA LEU A 717 -4.16 15.62 1.41
C LEU A 717 -4.05 16.56 0.19
N ASP A 718 -3.91 17.87 0.40
CA ASP A 718 -3.55 18.80 -0.69
C ASP A 718 -2.16 18.47 -1.24
N LEU A 719 -1.17 18.25 -0.36
CA LEU A 719 0.15 17.80 -0.77
C LEU A 719 0.08 16.45 -1.49
N ASN A 720 -0.74 15.52 -1.00
CA ASN A 720 -0.93 14.21 -1.63
C ASN A 720 -1.43 14.34 -3.08
N TYR A 721 -2.36 15.25 -3.31
CA TYR A 721 -2.85 15.58 -4.66
C TYR A 721 -1.75 16.17 -5.55
N ILE A 722 -0.97 17.13 -5.05
CA ILE A 722 0.11 17.77 -5.84
C ILE A 722 1.17 16.73 -6.23
N ILE A 723 1.60 15.89 -5.28
CA ILE A 723 2.54 14.80 -5.54
C ILE A 723 1.95 13.81 -6.54
N GLY A 724 0.68 13.43 -6.35
CA GLY A 724 -0.04 12.52 -7.24
C GLY A 724 -0.07 13.03 -8.69
N GLU A 725 -0.37 14.30 -8.90
CA GLU A 725 -0.37 14.92 -10.23
C GLU A 725 1.03 14.97 -10.85
N MET A 726 2.08 15.23 -10.06
CA MET A 726 3.47 15.23 -10.51
C MET A 726 3.92 13.86 -11.00
N ILE A 727 3.75 12.81 -10.17
CA ILE A 727 4.22 11.46 -10.51
C ILE A 727 3.39 10.83 -11.64
N ALA A 728 2.14 11.25 -11.81
CA ALA A 728 1.26 10.75 -12.86
C ALA A 728 1.71 11.12 -14.28
N GLU A 729 2.57 12.15 -14.45
CA GLU A 729 3.11 12.58 -15.74
C GLU A 729 4.02 11.52 -16.40
N LEU A 730 4.53 10.56 -15.62
CA LEU A 730 5.38 9.48 -16.13
C LEU A 730 4.60 8.38 -16.86
N ALA A 731 3.26 8.49 -16.95
CA ALA A 731 2.42 7.65 -17.80
C ALA A 731 2.49 6.14 -17.50
N CYS A 732 2.77 5.75 -16.26
CA CYS A 732 2.93 4.35 -15.85
C CYS A 732 2.04 3.98 -14.66
N GLY A 733 1.72 2.69 -14.56
CA GLY A 733 1.13 2.09 -13.38
C GLY A 733 2.08 2.17 -12.19
N HIS A 734 1.57 1.81 -11.01
CA HIS A 734 2.39 1.63 -9.82
C HIS A 734 3.12 2.87 -9.26
N ALA A 735 2.93 4.05 -9.87
CA ALA A 735 3.32 5.32 -9.28
C ALA A 735 2.33 5.68 -8.17
N TYR A 736 2.67 5.39 -6.92
CA TYR A 736 1.78 5.58 -5.78
C TYR A 736 2.32 6.58 -4.77
N VAL A 737 1.42 7.39 -4.23
CA VAL A 737 1.62 8.12 -2.99
C VAL A 737 0.45 7.79 -2.08
N ASN A 738 0.74 7.29 -0.89
CA ASN A 738 -0.22 7.25 0.21
C ASN A 738 0.19 8.33 1.22
N PRO A 739 -0.77 9.06 1.79
CA PRO A 739 -0.45 10.12 2.73
C PRO A 739 0.24 9.54 3.98
N GLY A 740 1.17 10.31 4.53
CA GLY A 740 1.68 10.07 5.88
C GLY A 740 0.67 10.50 6.93
N GLU A 741 1.13 11.18 7.97
CA GLU A 741 0.26 11.62 9.06
C GLU A 741 -0.85 12.59 8.59
N ILE A 742 -2.11 12.22 8.82
CA ILE A 742 -3.30 13.06 8.57
C ILE A 742 -4.05 13.36 9.87
N LYS A 743 -4.65 14.54 9.97
CA LYS A 743 -5.63 14.87 11.02
C LYS A 743 -7.04 14.57 10.48
N GLY A 744 -7.78 13.70 11.17
CA GLY A 744 -9.14 13.29 10.78
C GLY A 744 -9.94 12.79 11.99
N PRO A 745 -11.27 12.65 11.85
CA PRO A 745 -12.12 12.13 12.92
C PRO A 745 -11.89 10.63 13.13
N GLU A 746 -12.10 10.15 14.36
CA GLU A 746 -12.10 8.71 14.65
C GLU A 746 -13.28 8.03 13.93
N ARG A 747 -13.01 6.94 13.20
CA ARG A 747 -14.05 6.16 12.53
C ARG A 747 -14.93 5.45 13.56
N ILE A 748 -16.23 5.34 13.29
CA ILE A 748 -17.19 4.62 14.14
C ILE A 748 -17.51 3.27 13.49
N PRO A 749 -17.04 2.13 14.05
CA PRO A 749 -17.29 0.82 13.48
C PRO A 749 -18.79 0.47 13.44
N MET A 750 -19.34 0.26 12.25
CA MET A 750 -20.74 -0.10 12.06
C MET A 750 -21.00 -1.59 12.27
N GLY A 751 -22.04 -1.91 13.04
CA GLY A 751 -22.53 -3.28 13.18
C GLY A 751 -23.36 -3.72 11.98
N LEU A 752 -23.02 -4.85 11.37
CA LEU A 752 -23.70 -5.43 10.21
C LEU A 752 -24.31 -6.79 10.55
N LEU A 753 -25.42 -7.16 9.90
CA LEU A 753 -26.26 -8.30 10.33
C LEU A 753 -26.04 -9.57 9.48
N GLY A 754 -25.21 -9.51 8.45
CA GLY A 754 -25.07 -10.55 7.44
C GLY A 754 -26.38 -10.81 6.70
N ALA A 755 -27.14 -9.77 6.34
CA ALA A 755 -28.47 -9.88 5.76
C ALA A 755 -28.90 -8.65 4.92
N GLU A 756 -29.74 -8.88 3.92
CA GLU A 756 -30.44 -7.84 3.16
C GLU A 756 -31.81 -7.56 3.82
N LEU A 757 -32.17 -6.28 3.95
CA LEU A 757 -33.34 -5.83 4.73
C LEU A 757 -34.18 -4.82 3.96
N SER A 758 -35.49 -4.78 4.24
CA SER A 758 -36.42 -3.74 3.76
C SER A 758 -37.25 -3.17 4.89
N ARG A 759 -37.61 -1.89 4.78
CA ARG A 759 -38.49 -1.23 5.75
C ARG A 759 -39.96 -1.48 5.38
N ASP A 760 -40.72 -2.03 6.32
CA ASP A 760 -42.16 -2.25 6.19
C ASP A 760 -42.96 -0.97 6.49
N LYS A 761 -44.21 -0.91 6.04
CA LYS A 761 -45.13 0.22 6.29
C LYS A 761 -45.42 0.46 7.77
N SER A 762 -45.25 -0.56 8.62
CA SER A 762 -45.32 -0.43 10.08
C SER A 762 -44.16 0.36 10.69
N GLY A 763 -43.07 0.56 9.94
CA GLY A 763 -41.80 1.12 10.43
C GLY A 763 -40.79 0.06 10.86
N PHE A 764 -41.19 -1.20 11.07
CA PHE A 764 -40.28 -2.31 11.35
C PHE A 764 -39.54 -2.80 10.10
N TYR A 765 -38.46 -3.57 10.27
CA TYR A 765 -37.62 -4.02 9.15
C TYR A 765 -37.77 -5.52 8.93
N ARG A 766 -38.08 -5.93 7.70
CA ARG A 766 -38.15 -7.33 7.30
C ARG A 766 -36.77 -7.81 6.86
N ILE A 767 -36.40 -9.01 7.28
CA ILE A 767 -35.22 -9.71 6.78
C ILE A 767 -35.58 -10.33 5.44
N ASP A 768 -35.08 -9.77 4.34
CA ASP A 768 -35.38 -10.26 3.00
C ASP A 768 -34.52 -11.46 2.64
N LYS A 769 -33.24 -11.43 3.05
CA LYS A 769 -32.29 -12.50 2.77
C LYS A 769 -31.22 -12.56 3.85
N ILE A 770 -30.86 -13.75 4.28
CA ILE A 770 -29.72 -13.96 5.19
C ILE A 770 -28.56 -14.50 4.35
N LEU A 771 -27.40 -13.85 4.42
CA LEU A 771 -26.24 -14.23 3.61
C LEU A 771 -25.69 -15.58 4.08
N PRO A 772 -25.69 -16.63 3.24
CA PRO A 772 -25.10 -17.92 3.59
C PRO A 772 -23.59 -17.80 3.87
N GLY A 773 -23.08 -18.68 4.72
CA GLY A 773 -21.70 -18.66 5.16
C GLY A 773 -20.98 -20.00 5.05
N ALA A 774 -19.72 -20.04 5.45
CA ALA A 774 -18.95 -21.27 5.57
C ALA A 774 -18.90 -21.72 7.04
N ILE A 775 -19.34 -22.96 7.32
CA ILE A 775 -19.44 -23.50 8.69
C ILE A 775 -18.09 -23.61 9.42
N TYR A 776 -16.98 -23.62 8.68
CA TYR A 776 -15.63 -23.77 9.20
C TYR A 776 -14.92 -22.42 9.43
N SER A 777 -15.57 -21.29 9.16
CA SER A 777 -14.96 -19.96 9.26
C SER A 777 -15.87 -18.98 9.99
N GLN A 778 -15.40 -18.45 11.11
CA GLN A 778 -16.12 -17.40 11.84
C GLN A 778 -16.26 -16.11 11.02
N LYS A 779 -15.24 -15.76 10.22
CA LYS A 779 -15.25 -14.58 9.33
C LYS A 779 -16.31 -14.69 8.23
N LEU A 780 -16.63 -15.91 7.79
CA LEU A 780 -17.64 -16.18 6.76
C LEU A 780 -18.96 -16.63 7.38
N ARG A 781 -19.34 -16.10 8.54
CA ARG A 781 -20.59 -16.49 9.20
C ARG A 781 -21.50 -15.29 9.43
N SER A 782 -22.70 -15.36 8.88
CA SER A 782 -23.75 -14.37 9.19
C SER A 782 -24.18 -14.53 10.66
N PRO A 783 -24.22 -13.43 11.45
CA PRO A 783 -24.62 -13.47 12.85
C PRO A 783 -26.01 -14.08 13.08
N LEU A 784 -26.91 -13.99 12.09
CA LEU A 784 -28.27 -14.53 12.20
C LEU A 784 -28.36 -16.04 11.99
N THR A 785 -27.25 -16.68 11.56
CA THR A 785 -27.16 -18.12 11.29
C THR A 785 -26.51 -18.92 12.41
N GLU A 786 -26.14 -18.28 13.54
CA GLU A 786 -25.58 -19.01 14.68
C GLU A 786 -26.59 -20.05 15.23
N PRO A 787 -26.14 -21.25 15.63
CA PRO A 787 -27.02 -22.32 16.05
C PRO A 787 -27.78 -21.91 17.30
N GLY A 788 -29.09 -22.11 17.31
CA GLY A 788 -29.95 -21.73 18.43
C GLY A 788 -30.58 -20.33 18.32
N ILE A 789 -30.12 -19.46 17.40
CA ILE A 789 -30.78 -18.17 17.17
C ILE A 789 -32.17 -18.35 16.56
N GLY A 790 -32.30 -19.21 15.54
CA GLY A 790 -33.57 -19.55 14.91
C GLY A 790 -34.29 -18.37 14.24
N VAL A 791 -33.54 -17.39 13.71
CA VAL A 791 -34.04 -16.30 12.86
C VAL A 791 -34.14 -16.80 11.42
N LYS A 792 -35.16 -16.35 10.68
CA LYS A 792 -35.40 -16.76 9.30
C LYS A 792 -35.68 -15.55 8.40
N GLU A 793 -35.45 -15.74 7.11
CA GLU A 793 -35.95 -14.83 6.08
C GLU A 793 -37.48 -14.68 6.22
N GLY A 794 -37.96 -13.45 6.08
CA GLY A 794 -39.34 -13.05 6.32
C GLY A 794 -39.65 -12.62 7.76
N ASP A 795 -38.79 -12.90 8.73
CA ASP A 795 -38.94 -12.36 10.09
C ASP A 795 -38.71 -10.83 10.11
N TYR A 796 -39.26 -10.15 11.12
CA TYR A 796 -39.16 -8.72 11.35
C TYR A 796 -38.27 -8.42 12.55
N ILE A 797 -37.34 -7.48 12.37
CA ILE A 797 -36.58 -6.83 13.44
C ILE A 797 -37.40 -5.64 13.93
N THR A 798 -37.94 -5.77 15.14
CA THR A 798 -38.86 -4.80 15.76
C THR A 798 -38.18 -3.87 16.76
N ALA A 799 -37.05 -4.30 17.34
CA ALA A 799 -36.21 -3.46 18.19
C ALA A 799 -34.76 -3.94 18.20
N ILE A 800 -33.83 -3.00 18.46
CA ILE A 800 -32.40 -3.24 18.70
C ILE A 800 -32.06 -2.63 20.06
N ASP A 801 -31.49 -3.41 20.97
CA ASP A 801 -31.19 -3.02 22.36
C ASP A 801 -32.38 -2.33 23.06
N GLY A 802 -33.59 -2.85 22.80
CA GLY A 802 -34.85 -2.33 23.36
C GLY A 802 -35.40 -1.07 22.67
N ILE A 803 -34.67 -0.46 21.73
CA ILE A 803 -35.14 0.69 20.94
C ILE A 803 -35.91 0.17 19.73
N SER A 804 -37.19 0.58 19.62
CA SER A 804 -38.06 0.18 18.52
C SER A 804 -37.50 0.64 17.17
N THR A 805 -37.41 -0.25 16.19
CA THR A 805 -36.94 0.13 14.85
C THR A 805 -37.94 1.03 14.10
N ALA A 806 -39.20 1.08 14.53
CA ALA A 806 -40.20 1.99 13.99
C ALA A 806 -39.94 3.47 14.30
N THR A 807 -39.04 3.78 15.25
CA THR A 807 -38.68 5.18 15.57
C THR A 807 -37.54 5.72 14.71
N VAL A 808 -36.97 4.91 13.82
CA VAL A 808 -35.87 5.32 12.92
C VAL A 808 -36.23 5.02 11.47
N ASP A 809 -35.82 5.91 10.57
CA ASP A 809 -36.00 5.72 9.12
C ASP A 809 -34.89 4.86 8.50
N ASN A 810 -33.78 4.65 9.23
CA ASN A 810 -32.71 3.74 8.85
C ASN A 810 -32.26 2.91 10.07
N ILE A 811 -32.39 1.59 9.98
CA ILE A 811 -32.05 0.65 11.06
C ILE A 811 -30.57 0.70 11.47
N TYR A 812 -29.66 1.00 10.53
CA TYR A 812 -28.22 1.02 10.80
C TYR A 812 -27.81 2.17 11.73
N SER A 813 -28.64 3.21 11.88
CA SER A 813 -28.43 4.24 12.91
C SER A 813 -28.38 3.66 14.34
N LEU A 814 -29.11 2.56 14.60
CA LEU A 814 -29.10 1.85 15.89
C LEU A 814 -27.93 0.86 16.01
N LEU A 815 -27.19 0.63 14.91
CA LEU A 815 -26.05 -0.29 14.84
C LEU A 815 -24.70 0.44 14.78
N ALA A 816 -24.70 1.78 14.86
CA ALA A 816 -23.47 2.55 14.96
C ALA A 816 -22.69 2.18 16.23
N GLY A 817 -21.41 1.83 16.08
CA GLY A 817 -20.55 1.38 17.18
C GLY A 817 -20.83 -0.05 17.67
N LYS A 818 -21.65 -0.83 16.97
CA LYS A 818 -22.03 -2.20 17.38
C LYS A 818 -21.23 -3.31 16.69
N ALA A 819 -20.26 -2.96 15.85
CA ALA A 819 -19.36 -3.94 15.25
C ALA A 819 -18.67 -4.78 16.33
N ASN A 820 -18.78 -6.10 16.25
CA ASN A 820 -18.21 -7.03 17.22
C ASN A 820 -18.71 -6.86 18.68
N VAL A 821 -19.80 -6.15 18.92
CA VAL A 821 -20.40 -5.93 20.26
C VAL A 821 -21.68 -6.75 20.40
N LEU A 822 -21.86 -7.46 21.53
CA LEU A 822 -23.11 -8.19 21.78
C LEU A 822 -24.30 -7.23 21.73
N THR A 823 -25.28 -7.57 20.88
CA THR A 823 -26.43 -6.73 20.55
C THR A 823 -27.70 -7.56 20.63
N GLU A 824 -28.72 -7.07 21.33
CA GLU A 824 -30.03 -7.73 21.43
C GLU A 824 -30.94 -7.31 20.26
N LEU A 825 -31.50 -8.29 19.55
CA LEU A 825 -32.54 -8.08 18.55
C LEU A 825 -33.88 -8.63 19.05
N SER A 826 -34.95 -7.84 18.90
CA SER A 826 -36.33 -8.31 19.09
C SER A 826 -36.93 -8.71 17.75
N ILE A 827 -37.18 -10.02 17.58
CA ILE A 827 -37.60 -10.64 16.33
C ILE A 827 -39.06 -11.07 16.41
N ASN A 828 -39.82 -10.90 15.32
CA ASN A 828 -41.20 -11.36 15.21
C ASN A 828 -41.52 -11.89 13.81
N ARG A 829 -42.45 -12.84 13.68
CA ARG A 829 -42.91 -13.32 12.36
C ARG A 829 -43.85 -12.35 11.65
N THR A 830 -44.37 -11.38 12.38
CA THR A 830 -45.29 -10.36 11.87
C THR A 830 -44.75 -8.98 12.22
N ALA A 831 -45.16 -7.96 11.47
CA ALA A 831 -44.84 -6.56 11.72
C ALA A 831 -45.55 -6.02 12.99
N SER A 832 -45.19 -6.54 14.16
CA SER A 832 -45.86 -6.27 15.43
C SER A 832 -44.88 -6.29 16.61
N SER A 833 -45.08 -5.41 17.57
CA SER A 833 -44.34 -5.40 18.85
C SER A 833 -44.87 -6.42 19.87
N LYS A 834 -45.97 -7.13 19.57
CA LYS A 834 -46.54 -8.16 20.45
C LYS A 834 -46.00 -9.55 20.10
N GLY A 835 -45.57 -10.30 21.11
CA GLY A 835 -45.08 -11.67 20.95
C GLY A 835 -43.65 -11.77 20.38
N VAL A 836 -42.84 -10.74 20.59
CA VAL A 836 -41.44 -10.69 20.14
C VAL A 836 -40.59 -11.76 20.85
N ARG A 837 -39.67 -12.37 20.12
CA ARG A 837 -38.59 -13.21 20.65
C ARG A 837 -37.30 -12.41 20.65
N LYS A 838 -36.63 -12.33 21.80
CA LYS A 838 -35.31 -11.71 21.91
C LYS A 838 -34.20 -12.70 21.58
N VAL A 839 -33.22 -12.26 20.79
CA VAL A 839 -31.99 -13.00 20.50
C VAL A 839 -30.79 -12.07 20.67
N VAL A 840 -29.64 -12.60 21.09
CA VAL A 840 -28.41 -11.82 21.20
C VAL A 840 -27.46 -12.29 20.12
N ILE A 841 -26.92 -11.35 19.36
CA ILE A 841 -25.95 -11.60 18.29
C ILE A 841 -24.68 -10.80 18.51
N LYS A 842 -23.64 -11.12 17.76
CA LYS A 842 -22.45 -10.29 17.60
C LYS A 842 -22.44 -9.78 16.15
N PRO A 843 -22.84 -8.54 15.86
CA PRO A 843 -22.81 -7.97 14.52
C PRO A 843 -21.39 -7.99 13.94
N LEU A 844 -21.30 -8.12 12.62
CA LEU A 844 -20.04 -8.08 11.88
C LEU A 844 -19.55 -6.63 11.76
N ASP A 845 -18.24 -6.47 11.58
CA ASP A 845 -17.62 -5.23 11.11
C ASP A 845 -17.63 -5.12 9.58
N ASN A 846 -17.65 -6.25 8.86
CA ASN A 846 -17.59 -6.30 7.41
C ASN A 846 -18.40 -7.48 6.83
N GLU A 847 -19.31 -7.21 5.89
CA GLU A 847 -20.13 -8.21 5.19
C GLU A 847 -19.57 -8.65 3.83
N TYR A 848 -18.60 -7.92 3.26
CA TYR A 848 -18.03 -8.26 1.94
C TYR A 848 -17.54 -9.71 1.83
N PRO A 849 -16.85 -10.29 2.84
CA PRO A 849 -16.44 -11.70 2.78
C PRO A 849 -17.60 -12.66 2.53
N LEU A 850 -18.80 -12.38 3.08
CA LEU A 850 -19.99 -13.20 2.84
C LEU A 850 -20.50 -13.02 1.41
N TYR A 851 -20.64 -11.78 0.92
CA TYR A 851 -21.05 -11.52 -0.47
C TYR A 851 -20.10 -12.19 -1.46
N HIS A 852 -18.80 -12.05 -1.24
CA HIS A 852 -17.77 -12.63 -2.06
C HIS A 852 -17.83 -14.17 -2.07
N TYR A 853 -17.91 -14.79 -0.89
CA TYR A 853 -18.04 -16.24 -0.77
C TYR A 853 -19.27 -16.77 -1.52
N ASN A 854 -20.42 -16.11 -1.36
CA ASN A 854 -21.65 -16.52 -2.06
C ASN A 854 -21.53 -16.38 -3.57
N TRP A 855 -20.90 -15.32 -4.07
CA TRP A 855 -20.65 -15.16 -5.50
C TRP A 855 -19.80 -16.31 -6.05
N VAL A 856 -18.70 -16.68 -5.37
CA VAL A 856 -17.86 -17.83 -5.79
C VAL A 856 -18.65 -19.15 -5.76
N GLN A 857 -19.38 -19.43 -4.67
CA GLN A 857 -20.18 -20.66 -4.56
C GLN A 857 -21.28 -20.75 -5.62
N ASN A 858 -21.92 -19.63 -5.94
CA ASN A 858 -22.94 -19.59 -7.00
C ASN A 858 -22.34 -19.86 -8.38
N ASN A 859 -21.13 -19.36 -8.66
CA ASN A 859 -20.44 -19.65 -9.92
C ASN A 859 -20.02 -21.12 -10.03
N ILE A 860 -19.49 -21.71 -8.95
CA ILE A 860 -19.18 -23.15 -8.89
C ILE A 860 -20.45 -23.96 -9.19
N LYS A 861 -21.55 -23.66 -8.49
CA LYS A 861 -22.84 -24.35 -8.69
C LYS A 861 -23.35 -24.21 -10.13
N LYS A 862 -23.29 -23.01 -10.69
CA LYS A 862 -23.72 -22.75 -12.07
C LYS A 862 -22.92 -23.56 -13.09
N VAL A 863 -21.60 -23.64 -12.95
CA VAL A 863 -20.74 -24.46 -13.84
C VAL A 863 -21.01 -25.95 -13.65
N GLU A 864 -21.16 -26.41 -12.41
CA GLU A 864 -21.49 -27.80 -12.10
C GLU A 864 -22.82 -28.21 -12.77
N GLU A 865 -23.88 -27.42 -12.58
CA GLU A 865 -25.20 -27.69 -13.16
C GLU A 865 -25.18 -27.63 -14.70
N ALA A 866 -24.56 -26.61 -15.29
CA ALA A 866 -24.54 -26.42 -16.74
C ALA A 866 -23.69 -27.47 -17.48
N THR A 867 -22.76 -28.12 -16.79
CA THR A 867 -21.83 -29.09 -17.39
C THR A 867 -22.07 -30.53 -16.94
N ASN A 868 -23.15 -30.78 -16.17
CA ASN A 868 -23.44 -32.05 -15.52
C ASN A 868 -22.25 -32.56 -14.67
N GLY A 869 -21.59 -31.63 -13.97
CA GLY A 869 -20.47 -31.87 -13.07
C GLY A 869 -19.17 -32.26 -13.74
N ARG A 870 -19.03 -32.09 -15.07
CA ARG A 870 -17.83 -32.46 -15.82
C ARG A 870 -16.72 -31.40 -15.76
N VAL A 871 -17.05 -30.15 -15.49
CA VAL A 871 -16.11 -29.02 -15.51
C VAL A 871 -16.00 -28.41 -14.13
N GLY A 872 -14.77 -28.15 -13.69
CA GLY A 872 -14.51 -27.40 -12.46
C GLY A 872 -14.46 -25.88 -12.68
N TYR A 873 -14.58 -25.12 -11.60
CA TYR A 873 -14.43 -23.66 -11.56
C TYR A 873 -13.56 -23.23 -10.38
N VAL A 874 -12.53 -22.42 -10.62
CA VAL A 874 -11.69 -21.82 -9.57
C VAL A 874 -11.63 -20.32 -9.77
N TYR A 875 -11.87 -19.56 -8.70
CA TYR A 875 -11.66 -18.11 -8.68
C TYR A 875 -10.38 -17.76 -7.92
N ILE A 876 -9.62 -16.78 -8.42
CA ILE A 876 -8.35 -16.33 -7.84
C ILE A 876 -8.44 -14.82 -7.57
N PRO A 877 -8.65 -14.38 -6.30
CA PRO A 877 -8.89 -12.97 -5.96
C PRO A 877 -7.69 -12.05 -6.13
N ASP A 878 -6.49 -12.58 -6.00
CA ASP A 878 -5.23 -11.85 -6.14
C ASP A 878 -4.10 -12.84 -6.48
N MET A 879 -2.89 -12.33 -6.66
CA MET A 879 -1.68 -13.13 -6.84
C MET A 879 -0.78 -13.04 -5.60
N GLY A 880 -1.39 -12.96 -4.41
CA GLY A 880 -0.72 -13.00 -3.12
C GLY A 880 -1.00 -14.29 -2.35
N PRO A 881 -0.74 -14.31 -1.03
CA PRO A 881 -1.03 -15.45 -0.17
C PRO A 881 -2.52 -15.84 -0.15
N ASP A 882 -3.44 -14.87 -0.21
CA ASP A 882 -4.88 -15.14 -0.21
C ASP A 882 -5.31 -15.82 -1.51
N GLY A 883 -4.82 -15.36 -2.66
CA GLY A 883 -4.98 -16.01 -3.95
C GLY A 883 -4.45 -17.44 -4.00
N LEU A 884 -3.26 -17.70 -3.44
CA LEU A 884 -2.74 -19.06 -3.30
C LEU A 884 -3.64 -19.94 -2.43
N ASN A 885 -4.19 -19.39 -1.34
CA ASN A 885 -5.12 -20.11 -0.48
C ASN A 885 -6.43 -20.44 -1.19
N GLU A 886 -7.02 -19.51 -1.94
CA GLU A 886 -8.22 -19.77 -2.75
C GLU A 886 -7.96 -20.77 -3.87
N PHE A 887 -6.83 -20.64 -4.58
CA PHE A 887 -6.41 -21.60 -5.59
C PHE A 887 -6.30 -23.00 -4.98
N ALA A 888 -5.57 -23.16 -3.86
CA ALA A 888 -5.46 -24.46 -3.20
C ALA A 888 -6.81 -24.98 -2.69
N ARG A 889 -7.66 -24.11 -2.12
CA ARG A 889 -8.97 -24.47 -1.58
C ARG A 889 -9.90 -25.04 -2.65
N TYR A 890 -9.87 -24.50 -3.87
CA TYR A 890 -10.80 -24.90 -4.92
C TYR A 890 -10.18 -25.76 -6.02
N PHE A 891 -8.89 -25.66 -6.33
CA PHE A 891 -8.27 -26.45 -7.39
C PHE A 891 -8.17 -27.94 -7.04
N TYR A 892 -7.58 -28.28 -5.89
CA TYR A 892 -7.32 -29.69 -5.55
C TYR A 892 -8.60 -30.54 -5.37
N PRO A 893 -9.71 -30.02 -4.78
CA PRO A 893 -10.96 -30.76 -4.72
C PRO A 893 -11.63 -31.03 -6.08
N GLN A 894 -11.19 -30.36 -7.15
CA GLN A 894 -11.79 -30.44 -8.49
C GLN A 894 -10.95 -31.24 -9.49
N LEU A 895 -9.96 -32.00 -9.00
CA LEU A 895 -9.10 -32.84 -9.84
C LEU A 895 -9.80 -34.08 -10.41
N ASP A 896 -11.03 -34.36 -9.99
CA ASP A 896 -11.92 -35.37 -10.56
C ASP A 896 -12.64 -34.89 -11.83
N LYS A 897 -12.60 -33.57 -12.12
CA LYS A 897 -13.24 -32.95 -13.28
C LYS A 897 -12.45 -33.21 -14.57
N GLU A 898 -13.14 -33.13 -15.71
CA GLU A 898 -12.56 -33.35 -17.04
C GLU A 898 -11.90 -32.10 -17.64
N ALA A 899 -12.26 -30.92 -17.15
CA ALA A 899 -11.78 -29.61 -17.60
C ALA A 899 -11.96 -28.57 -16.49
N LEU A 900 -11.37 -27.38 -16.65
CA LEU A 900 -11.39 -26.32 -15.63
C LEU A 900 -11.60 -24.93 -16.25
N ILE A 901 -12.53 -24.17 -15.67
CA ILE A 901 -12.64 -22.73 -15.84
C ILE A 901 -11.88 -22.07 -14.69
N ILE A 902 -10.99 -21.14 -15.02
CA ILE A 902 -10.22 -20.35 -14.08
C ILE A 902 -10.71 -18.91 -14.21
N ASP A 903 -11.05 -18.28 -13.10
CA ASP A 903 -11.59 -16.93 -13.06
C ASP A 903 -10.61 -16.00 -12.35
N ASP A 904 -10.00 -15.13 -13.14
CA ASP A 904 -9.02 -14.12 -12.75
C ASP A 904 -9.64 -12.71 -12.84
N ARG A 905 -10.97 -12.60 -13.03
CA ARG A 905 -11.67 -11.31 -13.02
C ARG A 905 -11.48 -10.62 -11.68
N ALA A 906 -11.23 -9.31 -11.70
CA ALA A 906 -10.98 -8.52 -10.49
C ALA A 906 -9.81 -8.99 -9.62
N ASN A 907 -8.85 -9.71 -10.20
CA ASN A 907 -7.63 -10.11 -9.53
C ASN A 907 -6.77 -8.91 -9.10
N GLY A 908 -6.44 -8.80 -7.81
CA GLY A 908 -5.70 -7.67 -7.23
C GLY A 908 -4.19 -7.62 -7.51
N GLY A 909 -3.61 -8.65 -8.12
CA GLY A 909 -2.17 -8.76 -8.38
C GLY A 909 -1.36 -9.26 -7.19
N GLY A 910 -0.03 -9.22 -7.31
CA GLY A 910 0.90 -9.83 -6.35
C GLY A 910 2.17 -10.33 -7.05
N ASN A 911 2.57 -11.58 -6.81
CA ASN A 911 3.78 -12.17 -7.39
C ASN A 911 3.77 -13.71 -7.52
N VAL A 912 2.65 -14.38 -7.27
CA VAL A 912 2.57 -15.85 -7.23
C VAL A 912 2.07 -16.47 -8.54
N SER A 913 1.75 -15.68 -9.57
CA SER A 913 1.27 -16.19 -10.86
C SER A 913 2.20 -17.26 -11.48
N PRO A 914 3.54 -17.17 -11.39
CA PRO A 914 4.41 -18.22 -11.94
C PRO A 914 4.21 -19.58 -11.24
N MET A 915 3.94 -19.57 -9.94
CA MET A 915 3.69 -20.80 -9.16
C MET A 915 2.41 -21.48 -9.64
N ILE A 916 1.35 -20.71 -9.92
CA ILE A 916 0.07 -21.22 -10.42
C ILE A 916 0.22 -21.73 -11.86
N ILE A 917 0.87 -20.95 -12.74
CA ILE A 917 1.13 -21.33 -14.14
C ILE A 917 1.89 -22.66 -14.20
N GLU A 918 2.90 -22.87 -13.36
CA GLU A 918 3.64 -24.13 -13.28
C GLU A 918 2.70 -25.35 -13.03
N ARG A 919 1.68 -25.21 -12.16
CA ARG A 919 0.71 -26.30 -11.90
C ARG A 919 -0.20 -26.53 -13.09
N LEU A 920 -0.62 -25.45 -13.76
CA LEU A 920 -1.50 -25.52 -14.93
C LEU A 920 -0.82 -26.11 -16.17
N LEU A 921 0.52 -26.01 -16.24
CA LEU A 921 1.35 -26.58 -17.32
C LEU A 921 1.65 -28.07 -17.17
N ARG A 922 1.30 -28.70 -16.04
CA ARG A 922 1.63 -30.11 -15.81
C ARG A 922 0.96 -31.03 -16.84
N GLU A 923 1.76 -31.89 -17.44
CA GLU A 923 1.31 -32.98 -18.29
C GLU A 923 1.72 -34.33 -17.66
N PRO A 924 0.81 -35.32 -17.55
CA PRO A 924 1.17 -36.62 -17.02
C PRO A 924 2.09 -37.37 -18.01
N TYR A 925 3.33 -37.63 -17.61
CA TYR A 925 4.26 -38.46 -18.38
C TYR A 925 4.29 -39.91 -17.89
N ARG A 926 3.73 -40.19 -16.72
CA ARG A 926 3.60 -41.54 -16.14
C ARG A 926 2.28 -41.69 -15.39
N LEU A 927 1.66 -42.85 -15.53
CA LEU A 927 0.45 -43.23 -14.81
C LEU A 927 0.72 -44.31 -13.78
N THR A 928 -0.09 -44.36 -12.73
CA THR A 928 0.03 -45.35 -11.65
C THR A 928 -1.30 -46.05 -11.39
N MET A 929 -1.21 -47.30 -10.93
CA MET A 929 -2.35 -48.11 -10.50
C MET A 929 -2.13 -48.65 -9.08
N ARG A 930 -3.22 -48.92 -8.35
CA ARG A 930 -3.18 -49.62 -7.06
C ARG A 930 -4.04 -50.88 -7.15
N ARG A 931 -3.55 -51.99 -6.58
CA ARG A 931 -4.31 -53.26 -6.51
C ARG A 931 -5.67 -53.00 -5.88
N GLY A 932 -6.75 -53.41 -6.57
CA GLY A 932 -8.13 -53.25 -6.08
C GLY A 932 -8.71 -51.84 -6.23
N SER A 933 -8.04 -50.91 -6.94
CA SER A 933 -8.56 -49.59 -7.25
C SER A 933 -8.73 -49.38 -8.76
N THR A 934 -9.80 -48.71 -9.15
CA THR A 934 -10.01 -48.23 -10.53
C THR A 934 -9.44 -46.83 -10.76
N LYS A 935 -8.93 -46.16 -9.72
CA LYS A 935 -8.34 -44.82 -9.82
C LYS A 935 -6.98 -44.88 -10.52
N ILE A 936 -6.85 -44.16 -11.63
CA ILE A 936 -5.58 -43.90 -12.31
C ILE A 936 -4.91 -42.71 -11.61
N GLY A 937 -3.72 -42.91 -11.06
CA GLY A 937 -2.91 -41.82 -10.53
C GLY A 937 -2.01 -41.22 -11.61
N THR A 938 -1.74 -39.92 -11.54
CA THR A 938 -0.88 -39.18 -12.48
C THR A 938 0.49 -38.88 -11.86
N ILE A 939 1.51 -38.72 -12.70
CA ILE A 939 2.83 -38.19 -12.33
C ILE A 939 3.21 -37.12 -13.38
N PRO A 940 3.38 -35.85 -12.98
CA PRO A 940 3.24 -35.33 -11.61
C PRO A 940 1.85 -35.54 -11.01
N ASP A 941 1.77 -35.71 -9.68
CA ASP A 941 0.49 -35.85 -8.98
C ASP A 941 -0.32 -34.55 -9.05
N ALA A 942 -1.61 -34.61 -8.69
CA ALA A 942 -2.51 -33.47 -8.70
C ALA A 942 -2.62 -32.74 -10.06
N THR A 943 -2.51 -33.50 -11.16
CA THR A 943 -2.57 -32.95 -12.52
C THR A 943 -3.99 -33.00 -13.09
N LEU A 944 -4.54 -31.85 -13.49
CA LEU A 944 -5.82 -31.76 -14.21
C LEU A 944 -5.62 -31.93 -15.72
N VAL A 945 -6.11 -33.05 -16.26
CA VAL A 945 -5.98 -33.44 -17.67
C VAL A 945 -7.23 -33.09 -18.46
N GLY A 946 -7.12 -32.02 -19.24
CA GLY A 946 -8.14 -31.58 -20.18
C GLY A 946 -8.06 -30.08 -20.49
N PRO A 947 -9.02 -29.60 -21.29
CA PRO A 947 -9.16 -28.19 -21.64
C PRO A 947 -9.22 -27.28 -20.42
N LYS A 948 -8.72 -26.04 -20.60
CA LYS A 948 -8.74 -24.98 -19.60
C LYS A 948 -9.19 -23.69 -20.26
N VAL A 949 -10.03 -22.92 -19.59
CA VAL A 949 -10.47 -21.58 -20.06
C VAL A 949 -10.21 -20.58 -18.94
N LEU A 950 -9.73 -19.39 -19.30
CA LEU A 950 -9.45 -18.30 -18.37
C LEU A 950 -10.42 -17.15 -18.59
N LEU A 951 -11.05 -16.67 -17.51
CA LEU A 951 -11.85 -15.45 -17.48
C LEU A 951 -11.01 -14.28 -16.96
N ILE A 952 -11.08 -13.14 -17.65
CA ILE A 952 -10.41 -11.89 -17.27
C ILE A 952 -11.36 -10.69 -17.40
N ASN A 953 -11.08 -9.60 -16.71
CA ASN A 953 -11.74 -8.33 -16.98
C ASN A 953 -10.84 -7.14 -16.72
N LYS A 954 -11.37 -5.93 -16.97
CA LYS A 954 -10.74 -4.64 -16.66
C LYS A 954 -10.16 -4.47 -15.26
N TYR A 955 -10.57 -5.29 -14.30
CA TYR A 955 -10.11 -5.26 -12.91
C TYR A 955 -9.03 -6.31 -12.59
N SER A 956 -8.69 -7.22 -13.50
CA SER A 956 -7.50 -8.09 -13.39
C SER A 956 -6.24 -7.23 -13.50
N ALA A 957 -5.39 -7.20 -12.47
CA ALA A 957 -4.36 -6.17 -12.33
C ALA A 957 -2.98 -6.70 -11.89
N SER A 958 -1.91 -6.06 -12.37
CA SER A 958 -0.52 -6.31 -11.96
C SER A 958 -0.06 -7.72 -12.30
N ASP A 959 0.29 -8.55 -11.32
CA ASP A 959 0.55 -9.97 -11.61
C ASP A 959 -0.70 -10.72 -12.10
N GLY A 960 -1.90 -10.18 -11.88
CA GLY A 960 -3.15 -10.57 -12.54
C GLY A 960 -3.25 -10.10 -14.01
N ASP A 961 -2.36 -9.23 -14.49
CA ASP A 961 -2.13 -9.04 -15.93
C ASP A 961 -1.10 -10.06 -16.46
N LEU A 962 -0.05 -10.37 -15.68
CA LEU A 962 0.99 -11.31 -16.08
C LEU A 962 0.49 -12.76 -16.12
N PHE A 963 -0.51 -13.11 -15.31
CA PHE A 963 -1.16 -14.42 -15.34
C PHE A 963 -1.83 -14.73 -16.69
N PRO A 964 -2.78 -13.92 -17.20
CA PRO A 964 -3.37 -14.15 -18.53
C PRO A 964 -2.36 -13.99 -19.67
N TRP A 965 -1.37 -13.09 -19.55
CA TRP A 965 -0.27 -13.02 -20.52
C TRP A 965 0.48 -14.37 -20.58
N SER A 966 0.87 -14.92 -19.43
CA SER A 966 1.57 -16.20 -19.31
C SER A 966 0.72 -17.38 -19.78
N PHE A 967 -0.58 -17.35 -19.50
CA PHE A 967 -1.55 -18.35 -19.95
C PHE A 967 -1.59 -18.44 -21.48
N LYS A 968 -1.62 -17.28 -22.17
CA LYS A 968 -1.55 -17.19 -23.63
C LYS A 968 -0.18 -17.57 -24.17
N ALA A 969 0.89 -17.05 -23.57
CA ALA A 969 2.27 -17.30 -24.02
C ALA A 969 2.64 -18.79 -24.02
N ASN A 970 2.06 -19.56 -23.10
CA ASN A 970 2.22 -21.01 -22.99
C ASN A 970 1.09 -21.84 -23.62
N LYS A 971 0.11 -21.20 -24.28
CA LYS A 971 -1.00 -21.88 -24.97
C LYS A 971 -1.81 -22.83 -24.06
N ILE A 972 -2.03 -22.44 -22.79
CA ILE A 972 -2.74 -23.27 -21.81
C ILE A 972 -4.22 -23.45 -22.19
N GLY A 973 -4.82 -22.42 -22.80
CA GLY A 973 -6.21 -22.44 -23.22
C GLY A 973 -6.67 -21.09 -23.77
N LYS A 974 -7.98 -20.92 -23.94
CA LYS A 974 -8.59 -19.65 -24.38
C LYS A 974 -8.81 -18.68 -23.23
N VAL A 975 -8.55 -17.40 -23.50
CA VAL A 975 -8.86 -16.29 -22.59
C VAL A 975 -10.12 -15.57 -23.05
N ILE A 976 -11.08 -15.34 -22.15
CA ILE A 976 -12.39 -14.77 -22.43
C ILE A 976 -12.66 -13.61 -21.47
N GLY A 977 -13.25 -12.52 -21.97
CA GLY A 977 -13.71 -11.42 -21.12
C GLY A 977 -13.40 -10.05 -21.71
N THR A 978 -12.82 -9.16 -20.92
CA THR A 978 -12.38 -7.82 -21.37
C THR A 978 -10.90 -7.59 -21.09
N ARG A 979 -10.28 -6.64 -21.80
CA ARG A 979 -8.90 -6.23 -21.60
C ARG A 979 -8.61 -5.95 -20.13
N THR A 980 -7.48 -6.43 -19.63
CA THR A 980 -7.06 -6.28 -18.22
C THR A 980 -6.53 -4.87 -17.89
N TRP A 981 -6.20 -4.61 -16.63
CA TRP A 981 -5.82 -3.28 -16.14
C TRP A 981 -4.57 -2.71 -16.81
N GLY A 982 -3.54 -3.50 -17.05
CA GLY A 982 -2.38 -3.13 -17.83
C GLY A 982 -1.30 -2.35 -17.10
N GLY A 983 -1.08 -2.58 -15.81
CA GLY A 983 0.05 -2.00 -15.08
C GLY A 983 0.94 -3.08 -14.50
N ILE A 984 2.17 -3.25 -14.98
CA ILE A 984 3.07 -4.36 -14.59
C ILE A 984 4.48 -3.91 -14.17
N ILE A 985 4.77 -2.61 -14.18
CA ILE A 985 6.04 -2.12 -13.64
C ILE A 985 5.97 -2.28 -12.11
N GLY A 986 6.80 -3.18 -11.56
CA GLY A 986 6.88 -3.45 -10.13
C GLY A 986 7.40 -2.25 -9.33
N ILE A 987 7.08 -2.25 -8.04
CA ILE A 987 7.35 -1.12 -7.13
C ILE A 987 8.59 -1.33 -6.27
N SER A 988 9.20 -0.21 -5.87
CA SER A 988 10.13 -0.16 -4.74
C SER A 988 9.40 -0.29 -3.38
N GLY A 989 10.19 -0.47 -2.31
CA GLY A 989 9.77 -0.08 -0.96
C GLY A 989 9.69 1.46 -0.81
N PRO A 990 9.00 1.97 0.24
CA PRO A 990 9.01 3.40 0.52
C PRO A 990 10.37 3.83 1.09
N LEU A 991 10.73 5.09 0.86
CA LEU A 991 11.81 5.75 1.58
C LEU A 991 11.30 6.26 2.94
N PRO A 992 12.17 6.49 3.94
CA PRO A 992 11.79 7.02 5.25
C PRO A 992 11.48 8.53 5.23
N TYR A 993 10.30 8.91 4.72
CA TYR A 993 9.81 10.29 4.75
C TYR A 993 9.48 10.75 6.17
N MET A 994 9.64 12.05 6.45
CA MET A 994 9.48 12.65 7.79
C MET A 994 8.13 12.31 8.43
N ASP A 995 7.03 12.52 7.71
CA ASP A 995 5.67 12.31 8.23
C ASP A 995 5.15 10.86 8.06
N GLY A 996 6.01 9.93 7.62
CA GLY A 996 5.63 8.55 7.30
C GLY A 996 4.97 8.35 5.93
N THR A 997 5.06 9.34 5.03
CA THR A 997 4.58 9.19 3.64
C THR A 997 5.10 7.91 2.98
N ASP A 998 4.20 7.17 2.33
CA ASP A 998 4.56 5.99 1.55
C ASP A 998 4.49 6.33 0.05
N VAL A 999 5.67 6.55 -0.54
CA VAL A 999 5.85 6.68 -2.00
C VAL A 999 6.36 5.37 -2.58
N ARG A 1000 5.67 4.86 -3.61
CA ARG A 1000 6.11 3.70 -4.39
C ARG A 1000 6.57 4.15 -5.76
N VAL A 1001 7.86 3.94 -6.03
CA VAL A 1001 8.47 4.26 -7.32
C VAL A 1001 8.41 3.02 -8.23
N PRO A 1002 7.92 3.13 -9.48
CA PRO A 1002 8.01 2.06 -10.46
C PRO A 1002 9.47 1.76 -10.79
N PHE A 1003 9.95 0.58 -10.38
CA PHE A 1003 11.39 0.29 -10.21
C PHE A 1003 11.92 -0.81 -11.15
N PHE A 1004 11.09 -1.77 -11.56
CA PHE A 1004 11.47 -2.87 -12.45
C PHE A 1004 10.29 -3.35 -13.28
N THR A 1005 10.51 -4.02 -14.42
CA THR A 1005 9.42 -4.49 -15.29
C THR A 1005 9.76 -5.77 -16.04
N ASN A 1006 8.78 -6.31 -16.77
CA ASN A 1006 8.86 -7.57 -17.49
C ASN A 1006 8.92 -7.33 -19.02
N TYR A 1007 9.58 -8.25 -19.73
CA TYR A 1007 9.63 -8.30 -21.19
C TYR A 1007 9.44 -9.73 -21.68
N ASP A 1008 9.03 -9.88 -22.94
CA ASP A 1008 8.80 -11.18 -23.55
C ASP A 1008 10.13 -11.89 -23.85
N ALA A 1009 10.33 -13.07 -23.26
CA ALA A 1009 11.51 -13.89 -23.48
C ALA A 1009 11.71 -14.32 -24.95
N LYS A 1010 10.66 -14.36 -25.77
CA LYS A 1010 10.75 -14.76 -27.19
C LYS A 1010 11.15 -13.61 -28.11
N THR A 1011 10.71 -12.38 -27.79
CA THR A 1011 10.86 -11.22 -28.69
C THR A 1011 11.78 -10.13 -28.15
N GLY A 1012 12.08 -10.15 -26.85
CA GLY A 1012 12.84 -9.10 -26.17
C GLY A 1012 12.09 -7.78 -26.05
N GLN A 1013 10.78 -7.75 -26.32
CA GLN A 1013 9.96 -6.53 -26.29
C GLN A 1013 9.25 -6.38 -24.94
N TRP A 1014 9.02 -5.12 -24.54
CA TRP A 1014 8.15 -4.78 -23.42
C TRP A 1014 6.74 -5.32 -23.64
N ILE A 1015 6.07 -5.68 -22.55
CA ILE A 1015 4.73 -6.28 -22.58
C ILE A 1015 3.77 -5.54 -21.65
N VAL A 1016 2.48 -5.60 -21.97
CA VAL A 1016 1.33 -5.26 -21.09
C VAL A 1016 1.19 -3.81 -20.65
N GLU A 1017 2.25 -3.12 -20.21
CA GLU A 1017 2.17 -1.80 -19.57
C GLU A 1017 1.39 -0.77 -20.39
N ASN A 1018 0.49 -0.05 -19.71
CA ASN A 1018 -0.46 0.91 -20.25
C ASN A 1018 -1.43 0.38 -21.32
N HIS A 1019 -1.56 -0.94 -21.48
CA HIS A 1019 -2.51 -1.57 -22.41
C HIS A 1019 -3.31 -2.70 -21.75
N GLY A 1020 -2.66 -3.64 -21.06
CA GLY A 1020 -3.30 -4.85 -20.53
C GLY A 1020 -3.11 -6.06 -21.45
N VAL A 1021 -3.91 -7.09 -21.21
CA VAL A 1021 -3.95 -8.32 -21.99
C VAL A 1021 -5.33 -8.42 -22.62
N ASP A 1022 -5.36 -8.43 -23.95
CA ASP A 1022 -6.58 -8.65 -24.70
C ASP A 1022 -7.03 -10.13 -24.61
N PRO A 1023 -8.33 -10.38 -24.40
CA PRO A 1023 -8.88 -11.73 -24.46
C PRO A 1023 -8.82 -12.29 -25.88
N ASP A 1024 -8.86 -13.61 -26.03
CA ASP A 1024 -9.07 -14.25 -27.33
C ASP A 1024 -10.52 -14.10 -27.79
N ILE A 1025 -11.46 -14.03 -26.84
CA ILE A 1025 -12.88 -13.80 -27.08
C ILE A 1025 -13.34 -12.62 -26.22
N LEU A 1026 -13.53 -11.47 -26.85
CA LEU A 1026 -14.05 -10.26 -26.20
C LEU A 1026 -15.54 -10.44 -25.89
N ILE A 1027 -15.88 -10.42 -24.60
CA ILE A 1027 -17.24 -10.37 -24.07
C ILE A 1027 -17.23 -9.34 -22.95
N ASP A 1028 -17.87 -8.20 -23.18
CA ASP A 1028 -18.22 -7.24 -22.12
C ASP A 1028 -19.64 -7.56 -21.66
N ASN A 1029 -19.83 -7.77 -20.35
CA ASN A 1029 -21.15 -8.08 -19.81
C ASN A 1029 -22.08 -6.88 -20.04
N ASP A 1030 -23.29 -7.13 -20.55
CA ASP A 1030 -24.35 -6.12 -20.56
C ASP A 1030 -24.71 -5.78 -19.10
N PRO A 1031 -24.55 -4.52 -18.67
CA PRO A 1031 -24.80 -4.13 -17.29
C PRO A 1031 -26.21 -4.45 -16.79
N VAL A 1032 -27.24 -4.32 -17.63
CA VAL A 1032 -28.62 -4.59 -17.22
C VAL A 1032 -28.84 -6.09 -17.01
N LYS A 1033 -28.26 -6.91 -17.89
CA LYS A 1033 -28.31 -8.37 -17.77
C LYS A 1033 -27.51 -8.87 -16.57
N GLU A 1034 -26.31 -8.34 -16.36
CA GLU A 1034 -25.46 -8.68 -15.22
C GLU A 1034 -26.14 -8.34 -13.89
N GLN A 1035 -26.75 -7.14 -13.78
CA GLN A 1035 -27.53 -6.76 -12.61
C GLN A 1035 -28.72 -7.71 -12.37
N SER A 1036 -29.29 -8.29 -13.43
CA SER A 1036 -30.35 -9.30 -13.32
C SER A 1036 -29.86 -10.73 -13.06
N GLY A 1037 -28.54 -10.94 -12.93
CA GLY A 1037 -27.90 -12.23 -12.61
C GLY A 1037 -27.36 -13.02 -13.81
N GLU A 1038 -27.40 -12.45 -15.02
CA GLU A 1038 -26.84 -13.10 -16.22
C GLU A 1038 -25.37 -12.71 -16.44
N ASP A 1039 -24.45 -13.60 -16.06
CA ASP A 1039 -23.03 -13.49 -16.38
C ASP A 1039 -22.74 -14.06 -17.78
N GLN A 1040 -22.59 -13.18 -18.78
CA GLN A 1040 -22.36 -13.56 -20.18
C GLN A 1040 -20.95 -14.11 -20.41
N GLN A 1041 -19.94 -13.59 -19.70
CA GLN A 1041 -18.57 -14.10 -19.75
C GLN A 1041 -18.49 -15.55 -19.27
N LEU A 1042 -19.07 -15.85 -18.10
CA LEU A 1042 -19.09 -17.22 -17.57
C LEU A 1042 -19.91 -18.16 -18.46
N ASN A 1043 -21.05 -17.70 -18.99
CA ASN A 1043 -21.83 -18.48 -19.96
C ASN A 1043 -21.00 -18.83 -21.20
N LYS A 1044 -20.21 -17.87 -21.71
CA LYS A 1044 -19.33 -18.10 -22.85
C LYS A 1044 -18.19 -19.07 -22.53
N ALA A 1045 -17.61 -18.99 -21.33
CA ALA A 1045 -16.61 -19.96 -20.88
C ALA A 1045 -17.17 -21.38 -20.80
N ILE A 1046 -18.40 -21.55 -20.29
CA ILE A 1046 -19.10 -22.85 -20.28
C ILE A 1046 -19.32 -23.37 -21.71
N GLU A 1047 -19.73 -22.51 -22.64
CA GLU A 1047 -19.91 -22.89 -24.05
C GLU A 1047 -18.60 -23.36 -24.68
N VAL A 1048 -17.53 -22.58 -24.52
CA VAL A 1048 -16.21 -22.86 -25.12
C VAL A 1048 -15.61 -24.13 -24.53
N ILE A 1049 -15.63 -24.28 -23.20
CA ILE A 1049 -15.02 -25.45 -22.55
C ILE A 1049 -15.77 -26.75 -22.91
N LEU A 1050 -17.11 -26.71 -23.04
CA LEU A 1050 -17.89 -27.86 -23.50
C LEU A 1050 -17.61 -28.22 -24.96
N GLN A 1051 -17.30 -27.22 -25.79
CA GLN A 1051 -16.88 -27.44 -27.16
C GLN A 1051 -15.48 -28.08 -27.22
N GLU A 1052 -14.50 -27.58 -26.47
CA GLU A 1052 -13.14 -28.14 -26.42
C GLU A 1052 -13.12 -29.55 -25.79
N LEU A 1053 -14.04 -29.84 -24.87
CA LEU A 1053 -14.20 -31.17 -24.28
C LEU A 1053 -14.55 -32.26 -25.31
N LYS A 1054 -15.12 -31.91 -26.48
CA LYS A 1054 -15.41 -32.90 -27.53
C LYS A 1054 -14.14 -33.52 -28.12
N ASP A 1055 -13.03 -32.78 -28.07
CA ASP A 1055 -11.73 -33.22 -28.58
C ASP A 1055 -10.82 -33.78 -27.48
N ARG A 1056 -11.31 -33.84 -26.23
CA ARG A 1056 -10.55 -34.35 -25.08
C ARG A 1056 -10.25 -35.83 -25.26
N LYS A 1057 -8.98 -36.19 -25.12
CA LYS A 1057 -8.54 -37.59 -25.00
C LYS A 1057 -8.40 -37.94 -23.52
N PRO A 1058 -9.19 -38.90 -22.99
CA PRO A 1058 -9.01 -39.35 -21.63
C PRO A 1058 -7.67 -40.07 -21.47
N LEU A 1059 -7.18 -40.14 -20.22
CA LEU A 1059 -6.00 -40.93 -19.91
C LEU A 1059 -6.26 -42.43 -20.23
N PRO A 1060 -5.24 -43.17 -20.71
CA PRO A 1060 -5.33 -44.61 -20.87
C PRO A 1060 -5.78 -45.32 -19.58
N SER A 1061 -6.54 -46.40 -19.73
CA SER A 1061 -6.88 -47.29 -18.61
C SER A 1061 -5.67 -48.08 -18.13
N VAL A 1062 -5.81 -48.76 -16.99
CA VAL A 1062 -4.82 -49.74 -16.53
C VAL A 1062 -4.59 -50.80 -17.63
N PRO A 1063 -3.34 -51.14 -17.99
CA PRO A 1063 -3.04 -52.23 -18.91
C PRO A 1063 -3.55 -53.59 -18.41
N ALA A 1064 -3.64 -54.58 -19.30
CA ALA A 1064 -3.93 -55.95 -18.90
C ALA A 1064 -2.90 -56.47 -17.87
N PRO A 1065 -3.29 -57.36 -16.92
CA PRO A 1065 -2.35 -57.98 -15.98
C PRO A 1065 -1.20 -58.67 -16.71
N ARG A 1066 0.04 -58.45 -16.25
CA ARG A 1066 1.21 -59.15 -16.78
C ARG A 1066 1.17 -60.63 -16.41
N THR A 1067 1.54 -61.48 -17.35
CA THR A 1067 1.77 -62.91 -17.19
C THR A 1067 3.26 -63.21 -17.04
N TYR A 1068 3.63 -64.47 -16.73
CA TYR A 1068 5.05 -64.87 -16.74
C TYR A 1068 5.69 -64.74 -18.13
N LYS A 1069 4.92 -64.99 -19.20
CA LYS A 1069 5.33 -64.72 -20.58
C LYS A 1069 5.68 -63.24 -20.81
N ASP A 1070 4.85 -62.31 -20.31
CA ASP A 1070 5.12 -60.86 -20.44
C ASP A 1070 6.35 -60.41 -19.62
N LEU A 1071 6.78 -61.22 -18.66
CA LEU A 1071 7.99 -61.00 -17.86
C LEU A 1071 9.23 -61.75 -18.41
N GLY A 1072 9.08 -62.55 -19.48
CA GLY A 1072 10.16 -63.37 -20.04
C GLY A 1072 10.60 -64.52 -19.13
N VAL A 1073 9.70 -65.01 -18.27
CA VAL A 1073 9.95 -66.12 -17.34
C VAL A 1073 9.49 -67.48 -17.92
N GLU A 1074 8.59 -67.44 -18.91
CA GLU A 1074 8.08 -68.60 -19.67
C GLU A 1074 8.46 -68.55 -21.15
#